data_AF-A0A2G8KPD3-F1
#
_entry.id   AF-A0A2G8KPD3-F1
#
_cell.length_a   1.000
_cell.length_b   1.000
_cell.length_c   1.000
_cell.angle_alpha   90.00
_cell.angle_beta   90.00
_cell.angle_gamma   90.00
#
_symmetry.space_group_name_H-M   'P 1'
#
loop_
_entity.id
_entity.type
_entity.pdbx_description
1 polymer ?
#
loop_
_entity_poly.entity_id
_entity_poly.type
_entity_poly.pdbx_seq_one_letter_code
_entity_poly.pdbx_strand_id
1 'polypeptide(L)'
;METSKNGVVGVRGRRLVFLLFTLVVFTLVTIVLFWEPETMYFTGLDGMLDFESITSSIPVMPTTTQSPDPPLNCSATGNIIFVKTHKTGSTTVRAILNRYGYFHNLSFLQHKSKPGGHVNSDLRRTPLSSFLPPLGVKKGNIANYKGYNISNTHMRMQPGKLNELMNPGSVYVTILRHPVEQWLSAFQYFHVETTVKKYMGNKTDPVSVFLSRPKFFRTRSVYAWNNQLYDLGLERKFFLVPTYLQHKIKYYAEKFDLVLITEYFDESLILLRKLLCWTYEDIVYVKMRAQPTPLTVSNDLREKIINLNKGDNALYSYFNRTLWQRVEQYGPSFERDLKRFRRVLSEKYDECVGDQEVKSVQGNHQNIMYKVKSGSDFCTAFVNHGGVLTTLVRDKQLGSFNENEETIIENTTLSLKSNDSSLKSTDPPLESNRSSFSETQTTEQISVPTDENWYSKVKVQCETSQGNIVFIKTHKTGSTSLTAILNRFGFSRNLSFVQMADSSAGHFNYQSPSLSKNFSVFLPPIGVAKDDLSSYKGYNISTVHVRYKRPLMEALMCRDNVFYITILREPVTQLLSALQYFDVAAKNLPPKFSNRSFEESVLEIVNQTKVYERSPFAWNNQLFDLGFSKGKMRKDNLVKKYISRLNNELDLVLIMEYFDESLILLKKLLCWTFEDILYVKRRIQPSTQSIHAQSTLARLAKHNHADGLLYDHFNKTLWAKITEYGPSFYEDLKTFRSLLNNTLNDCVKGQKEVKISQHRNIVFLPVDNPSPLCHDVIDAGAIVQGIRKRQGA
;
A
#
# COMPACT_ATOMS: atom_id res chain seq x y z
N MET A 1 75.14 -64.37 6.59
CA MET A 1 75.52 -63.05 6.07
C MET A 1 74.30 -62.45 5.39
N GLU A 2 74.09 -61.14 5.55
CA GLU A 2 73.08 -60.27 4.88
C GLU A 2 71.61 -60.40 5.35
N THR A 3 71.03 -59.50 6.17
CA THR A 3 70.73 -58.04 6.12
C THR A 3 69.41 -57.64 5.46
N SER A 4 68.42 -57.33 6.32
CA SER A 4 67.63 -56.08 6.39
C SER A 4 67.45 -55.22 5.11
N LYS A 5 66.18 -55.02 4.71
CA LYS A 5 65.49 -53.70 4.64
C LYS A 5 64.13 -53.84 3.95
N ASN A 6 63.03 -53.90 4.71
CA ASN A 6 61.69 -53.62 4.21
C ASN A 6 60.95 -52.73 5.21
N GLY A 7 61.37 -51.47 5.25
CA GLY A 7 60.68 -50.37 5.89
C GLY A 7 60.82 -49.15 4.97
N VAL A 8 59.79 -48.32 4.89
CA VAL A 8 59.69 -47.09 4.09
C VAL A 8 59.11 -47.26 2.66
N VAL A 9 57.90 -47.80 2.55
CA VAL A 9 56.99 -47.44 1.40
C VAL A 9 55.59 -46.99 1.85
N GLY A 10 55.16 -47.29 3.09
CA GLY A 10 53.79 -47.02 3.54
C GLY A 10 53.43 -45.57 3.92
N VAL A 11 54.41 -44.67 4.12
CA VAL A 11 54.15 -43.31 4.64
C VAL A 11 54.04 -42.25 3.53
N ARG A 12 54.71 -42.45 2.38
CA ARG A 12 54.63 -41.52 1.24
C ARG A 12 53.32 -41.67 0.44
N GLY A 13 52.83 -42.89 0.26
CA GLY A 13 51.55 -43.14 -0.43
C GLY A 13 50.34 -42.57 0.32
N ARG A 14 50.30 -42.73 1.65
CA ARG A 14 49.19 -42.20 2.47
C ARG A 14 49.18 -40.68 2.55
N ARG A 15 50.35 -40.02 2.61
CA ARG A 15 50.42 -38.54 2.56
C ARG A 15 50.04 -37.98 1.20
N LEU A 16 50.40 -38.66 0.11
CA LEU A 16 50.04 -38.26 -1.25
C LEU A 16 48.53 -38.42 -1.51
N VAL A 17 47.93 -39.53 -1.04
CA VAL A 17 46.48 -39.76 -1.13
C VAL A 17 45.70 -38.75 -0.28
N PHE A 18 46.19 -38.40 0.91
CA PHE A 18 45.55 -37.39 1.76
C PHE A 18 45.65 -35.98 1.16
N LEU A 19 46.79 -35.63 0.56
CA LEU A 19 46.97 -34.36 -0.15
C LEU A 19 46.11 -34.26 -1.41
N LEU A 20 45.98 -35.34 -2.19
CA LEU A 20 45.07 -35.37 -3.34
C LEU A 20 43.61 -35.28 -2.91
N PHE A 21 43.24 -35.95 -1.83
CA PHE A 21 41.88 -35.88 -1.30
C PHE A 21 41.55 -34.49 -0.75
N THR A 22 42.46 -33.83 -0.03
CA THR A 22 42.25 -32.46 0.44
C THR A 22 42.23 -31.46 -0.71
N LEU A 23 43.04 -31.64 -1.76
CA LEU A 23 42.97 -30.80 -2.95
C LEU A 23 41.63 -30.98 -3.67
N VAL A 24 41.16 -32.21 -3.87
CA VAL A 24 39.87 -32.47 -4.52
C VAL A 24 38.71 -31.91 -3.70
N VAL A 25 38.71 -32.07 -2.38
CA VAL A 25 37.68 -31.49 -1.50
C VAL A 25 37.75 -29.97 -1.52
N PHE A 26 38.93 -29.36 -1.48
CA PHE A 26 39.07 -27.90 -1.55
C PHE A 26 38.65 -27.35 -2.91
N THR A 27 38.93 -28.08 -4.00
CA THR A 27 38.50 -27.73 -5.36
C THR A 27 36.98 -27.90 -5.51
N LEU A 28 36.38 -28.95 -4.96
CA LEU A 28 34.93 -29.15 -4.96
C LEU A 28 34.21 -28.14 -4.06
N VAL A 29 34.79 -27.75 -2.92
CA VAL A 29 34.23 -26.72 -2.02
C VAL A 29 34.39 -25.33 -2.62
N THR A 30 35.50 -25.01 -3.29
CA THR A 30 35.63 -23.75 -4.03
C THR A 30 34.72 -23.73 -5.26
N ILE A 31 34.57 -24.84 -5.98
CA ILE A 31 33.54 -24.98 -7.01
C ILE A 31 32.15 -24.78 -6.37
N VAL A 32 31.79 -25.38 -5.24
CA VAL A 32 30.47 -25.16 -4.62
C VAL A 32 30.29 -23.73 -4.04
N LEU A 33 31.37 -23.06 -3.63
CA LEU A 33 31.34 -21.70 -3.08
C LEU A 33 31.45 -20.59 -4.13
N PHE A 34 31.96 -20.90 -5.33
CA PHE A 34 32.14 -19.95 -6.45
C PHE A 34 31.36 -20.33 -7.73
N TRP A 35 30.75 -21.52 -7.79
CA TRP A 35 29.78 -21.89 -8.82
C TRP A 35 28.45 -21.25 -8.47
N GLU A 36 28.32 -19.98 -8.80
CA GLU A 36 27.02 -19.39 -9.02
C GLU A 36 26.41 -20.07 -10.26
N PRO A 37 25.17 -20.59 -10.21
CA PRO A 37 24.49 -21.07 -11.40
C PRO A 37 24.02 -19.86 -12.22
N GLU A 38 24.97 -19.09 -12.75
CA GLU A 38 24.75 -18.11 -13.80
C GLU A 38 25.40 -18.65 -15.06
N THR A 39 24.57 -19.10 -16.01
CA THR A 39 24.80 -19.29 -17.47
C THR A 39 23.94 -20.39 -18.11
N MET A 40 22.83 -20.80 -17.49
CA MET A 40 21.83 -21.62 -18.22
C MET A 40 20.38 -21.43 -17.75
N TYR A 41 19.97 -20.18 -17.46
CA TYR A 41 18.56 -19.80 -17.30
C TYR A 41 18.27 -18.38 -17.81
N PHE A 42 19.04 -17.89 -18.79
CA PHE A 42 18.73 -16.69 -19.55
C PHE A 42 18.52 -17.08 -21.00
N THR A 43 17.40 -17.75 -21.26
CA THR A 43 16.70 -17.84 -22.56
C THR A 43 15.45 -18.67 -22.29
N GLY A 44 14.31 -17.99 -22.14
CA GLY A 44 13.00 -18.64 -22.07
C GLY A 44 12.36 -18.65 -20.69
N LEU A 45 11.72 -17.53 -20.30
CA LEU A 45 10.41 -17.47 -19.64
C LEU A 45 10.04 -16.00 -19.28
N ASP A 46 9.99 -15.14 -20.29
CA ASP A 46 9.27 -13.85 -20.25
C ASP A 46 7.76 -14.07 -20.43
N GLY A 47 7.14 -14.72 -19.45
CA GLY A 47 5.69 -14.80 -19.30
C GLY A 47 5.18 -13.72 -18.35
N MET A 48 5.31 -12.46 -18.79
CA MET A 48 4.91 -11.22 -18.11
C MET A 48 3.39 -11.15 -17.86
N LEU A 49 2.97 -10.93 -16.60
CA LEU A 49 2.09 -9.78 -16.38
C LEU A 49 3.04 -8.58 -16.35
N ASP A 50 3.04 -7.85 -17.45
CA ASP A 50 3.99 -6.77 -17.65
C ASP A 50 3.67 -5.59 -16.73
N PHE A 51 4.68 -5.01 -16.08
CA PHE A 51 4.48 -3.75 -15.36
C PHE A 51 4.08 -2.63 -16.33
N GLU A 52 4.43 -2.75 -17.62
CA GLU A 52 3.91 -1.87 -18.68
C GLU A 52 2.42 -2.16 -18.97
N SER A 53 1.97 -3.41 -18.88
CA SER A 53 0.55 -3.78 -18.94
C SER A 53 -0.24 -3.22 -17.75
N ILE A 54 0.36 -3.15 -16.55
CA ILE A 54 -0.29 -2.52 -15.37
C ILE A 54 -0.60 -1.05 -15.65
N THR A 55 0.36 -0.30 -16.19
CA THR A 55 0.15 1.12 -16.44
C THR A 55 -0.89 1.32 -17.54
N SER A 56 -0.75 0.64 -18.68
CA SER A 56 -1.68 0.75 -19.81
C SER A 56 -3.11 0.27 -19.48
N SER A 57 -3.28 -0.68 -18.57
CA SER A 57 -4.58 -1.20 -18.16
C SER A 57 -5.33 -0.36 -17.12
N ILE A 58 -4.68 0.62 -16.47
CA ILE A 58 -5.40 1.59 -15.63
C ILE A 58 -5.87 2.72 -16.56
N PRO A 59 -7.19 2.80 -16.86
CA PRO A 59 -7.70 3.94 -17.60
C PRO A 59 -7.40 5.20 -16.79
N VAL A 60 -6.94 6.25 -17.46
CA VAL A 60 -6.80 7.51 -16.73
C VAL A 60 -8.21 7.95 -16.33
N MET A 61 -8.40 8.10 -15.02
CA MET A 61 -9.68 8.48 -14.45
C MET A 61 -10.10 9.83 -15.06
N PRO A 62 -11.33 9.96 -15.58
CA PRO A 62 -11.84 11.25 -15.99
C PRO A 62 -11.81 12.18 -14.78
N THR A 63 -11.14 13.31 -14.94
CA THR A 63 -11.18 14.40 -13.98
C THR A 63 -12.64 14.74 -13.71
N THR A 64 -13.03 14.74 -12.43
CA THR A 64 -14.33 15.25 -11.99
C THR A 64 -14.52 16.58 -12.69
N THR A 65 -15.62 16.71 -13.44
CA THR A 65 -15.95 17.84 -14.32
C THR A 65 -15.83 19.17 -13.59
N GLN A 66 -14.63 19.73 -13.55
CA GLN A 66 -14.41 21.16 -13.48
C GLN A 66 -14.24 21.61 -14.92
N SER A 67 -15.11 22.51 -15.34
CA SER A 67 -15.07 23.16 -16.64
C SER A 67 -13.62 23.56 -17.01
N PRO A 68 -13.23 23.46 -18.30
CA PRO A 68 -11.92 23.90 -18.78
C PRO A 68 -11.66 25.39 -18.49
N ASP A 69 -12.70 26.18 -18.24
CA ASP A 69 -12.57 27.52 -17.68
C ASP A 69 -12.85 27.51 -16.16
N PRO A 70 -12.00 28.17 -15.34
CA PRO A 70 -12.39 28.45 -13.96
C PRO A 70 -13.72 29.21 -13.99
N PRO A 71 -14.67 28.94 -13.08
CA PRO A 71 -15.79 29.84 -12.89
C PRO A 71 -15.20 31.24 -12.70
N LEU A 72 -15.80 32.26 -13.32
CA LEU A 72 -15.41 33.66 -13.14
C LEU A 72 -15.27 34.08 -11.65
N ASN A 73 -15.78 33.25 -10.72
CA ASN A 73 -15.64 33.32 -9.28
C ASN A 73 -14.98 32.04 -8.70
N CYS A 74 -13.65 31.93 -8.74
CA CYS A 74 -12.92 30.90 -7.99
C CYS A 74 -12.13 31.55 -6.84
N SER A 75 -12.18 30.96 -5.64
CA SER A 75 -11.58 31.54 -4.43
C SER A 75 -10.26 30.84 -4.10
N ALA A 76 -9.22 31.61 -3.81
CA ALA A 76 -7.91 31.10 -3.44
C ALA A 76 -8.00 30.21 -2.20
N THR A 77 -7.59 28.94 -2.32
CA THR A 77 -7.61 28.00 -1.19
C THR A 77 -6.24 27.91 -0.52
N GLY A 78 -6.24 27.83 0.81
CA GLY A 78 -5.06 27.60 1.64
C GLY A 78 -5.01 26.23 2.30
N ASN A 79 -6.02 25.37 2.09
CA ASN A 79 -6.15 24.08 2.75
C ASN A 79 -5.51 22.98 1.88
N ILE A 80 -4.26 22.62 2.17
CA ILE A 80 -3.41 21.79 1.30
C ILE A 80 -2.73 20.69 2.11
N ILE A 81 -2.89 19.45 1.66
CA ILE A 81 -2.17 18.29 2.16
C ILE A 81 -1.12 17.90 1.11
N PHE A 82 0.09 18.41 1.30
CA PHE A 82 1.24 18.07 0.48
C PHE A 82 2.01 16.88 1.08
N VAL A 83 1.86 15.73 0.45
CA VAL A 83 2.58 14.52 0.82
C VAL A 83 3.98 14.56 0.19
N LYS A 84 4.99 14.80 1.00
CA LYS A 84 6.37 14.92 0.51
C LYS A 84 7.02 13.57 0.25
N THR A 85 7.39 13.35 -1.00
CA THR A 85 8.29 12.25 -1.40
C THR A 85 9.75 12.72 -1.35
N HIS A 86 10.68 11.80 -1.07
CA HIS A 86 12.09 12.11 -0.96
C HIS A 86 12.73 12.25 -2.35
N LYS A 87 13.59 13.27 -2.52
CA LYS A 87 14.45 13.47 -3.69
C LYS A 87 13.74 13.73 -5.03
N THR A 88 12.53 14.27 -4.93
CA THR A 88 11.60 14.61 -6.02
C THR A 88 11.41 16.13 -6.17
N GLY A 89 12.35 16.95 -5.72
CA GLY A 89 12.14 18.41 -5.69
C GLY A 89 11.10 18.89 -4.66
N SER A 90 10.61 18.03 -3.77
CA SER A 90 9.58 18.36 -2.77
C SER A 90 9.96 19.48 -1.79
N THR A 91 11.24 19.81 -1.62
CA THR A 91 11.68 20.98 -0.84
C THR A 91 11.31 22.29 -1.53
N THR A 92 11.39 22.36 -2.86
CA THR A 92 10.99 23.54 -3.64
C THR A 92 9.47 23.78 -3.50
N VAL A 93 8.66 22.74 -3.68
CA VAL A 93 7.20 22.83 -3.45
C VAL A 93 6.89 23.25 -2.01
N ARG A 94 7.58 22.69 -1.01
CA ARG A 94 7.44 23.12 0.39
C ARG A 94 7.74 24.61 0.56
N ALA A 95 8.74 25.16 -0.11
CA ALA A 95 9.06 26.58 -0.01
C ALA A 95 7.94 27.47 -0.57
N ILE A 96 7.37 27.10 -1.71
CA ILE A 96 6.19 27.75 -2.30
C ILE A 96 5.03 27.75 -1.29
N LEU A 97 4.68 26.57 -0.75
CA LEU A 97 3.59 26.44 0.23
C LEU A 97 3.85 27.20 1.53
N ASN A 98 5.09 27.19 2.02
CA ASN A 98 5.48 27.93 3.21
C ASN A 98 5.34 29.44 3.00
N ARG A 99 5.79 29.97 1.86
CA ARG A 99 5.67 31.38 1.51
C ARG A 99 4.21 31.81 1.45
N TYR A 100 3.39 31.06 0.71
CA TYR A 100 1.95 31.33 0.62
C TYR A 100 1.30 31.31 2.01
N GLY A 101 1.47 30.23 2.78
CA GLY A 101 0.83 30.16 4.09
C GLY A 101 1.34 31.18 5.10
N TYR A 102 2.59 31.64 4.98
CA TYR A 102 3.11 32.73 5.80
C TYR A 102 2.39 34.06 5.54
N PHE A 103 2.30 34.48 4.27
CA PHE A 103 1.64 35.73 3.87
C PHE A 103 0.12 35.69 4.05
N HIS A 104 -0.50 34.51 4.01
CA HIS A 104 -1.94 34.33 4.17
C HIS A 104 -2.38 33.90 5.58
N ASN A 105 -1.51 34.01 6.61
CA ASN A 105 -1.85 33.69 8.00
C ASN A 105 -2.42 32.26 8.20
N LEU A 106 -1.80 31.25 7.57
CA LEU A 106 -2.26 29.87 7.59
C LEU A 106 -1.55 29.00 8.64
N SER A 107 -2.28 28.05 9.22
CA SER A 107 -1.76 27.10 10.21
C SER A 107 -1.08 25.90 9.55
N PHE A 108 0.13 25.54 9.99
CA PHE A 108 0.86 24.39 9.47
C PHE A 108 0.87 23.22 10.45
N LEU A 109 0.67 22.01 9.91
CA LEU A 109 0.89 20.76 10.63
C LEU A 109 2.39 20.45 10.69
N GLN A 110 3.06 20.97 11.72
CA GLN A 110 4.51 20.89 11.86
C GLN A 110 4.95 20.47 13.27
N HIS A 111 6.03 19.70 13.35
CA HIS A 111 6.57 19.19 14.60
C HIS A 111 7.32 20.26 15.42
N LYS A 112 7.05 20.37 16.72
CA LYS A 112 7.62 21.38 17.64
C LYS A 112 9.13 21.32 17.81
N SER A 113 9.77 20.17 17.67
CA SER A 113 11.22 20.03 17.85
C SER A 113 12.00 19.68 16.57
N LYS A 114 11.31 19.66 15.42
CA LYS A 114 11.93 19.27 14.14
C LYS A 114 11.58 20.28 13.05
N PRO A 115 12.22 21.47 13.06
CA PRO A 115 11.98 22.50 12.03
C PRO A 115 12.32 22.00 10.62
N GLY A 116 13.20 21.00 10.46
CA GLY A 116 13.39 20.30 9.18
C GLY A 116 12.13 19.61 8.61
N GLY A 117 11.04 19.56 9.38
CA GLY A 117 9.75 19.04 8.94
C GLY A 117 9.80 17.54 8.79
N HIS A 118 10.20 16.82 9.83
CA HIS A 118 10.14 15.36 9.90
C HIS A 118 9.27 14.93 11.07
N VAL A 119 8.33 14.02 10.82
CA VAL A 119 7.51 13.37 11.85
C VAL A 119 7.84 11.88 11.86
N ASN A 120 7.48 11.19 12.94
CA ASN A 120 7.63 9.73 12.99
C ASN A 120 6.94 9.10 11.77
N SER A 121 7.53 8.03 11.25
CA SER A 121 6.98 7.25 10.13
C SER A 121 5.55 6.76 10.34
N ASP A 122 5.07 6.70 11.59
CA ASP A 122 3.67 6.44 11.92
C ASP A 122 3.04 7.66 12.61
N LEU A 123 2.26 8.46 11.85
CA LEU A 123 1.58 9.66 12.34
C LEU A 123 0.59 9.30 13.47
N ARG A 124 -0.06 8.13 13.41
CA ARG A 124 -0.97 7.64 14.48
C ARG A 124 -0.29 7.45 15.83
N ARG A 125 1.03 7.23 15.85
CA ARG A 125 1.82 7.07 17.07
C ARG A 125 2.47 8.36 17.53
N THR A 126 2.32 9.44 16.77
CA THR A 126 2.89 10.75 17.14
C THR A 126 1.88 11.47 18.03
N PRO A 127 2.20 11.78 19.29
CA PRO A 127 1.31 12.54 20.16
C PRO A 127 0.96 13.90 19.55
N LEU A 128 -0.30 14.34 19.67
CA LEU A 128 -0.71 15.66 19.16
C LEU A 128 0.10 16.81 19.78
N SER A 129 0.50 16.65 21.04
CA SER A 129 1.38 17.59 21.75
C SER A 129 2.75 17.80 21.10
N SER A 130 3.16 16.92 20.19
CA SER A 130 4.39 17.05 19.38
C SER A 130 4.27 18.03 18.21
N PHE A 131 3.06 18.48 17.84
CA PHE A 131 2.82 19.45 16.76
C PHE A 131 2.61 20.87 17.29
N LEU A 132 3.02 21.88 16.53
CA LEU A 132 2.70 23.27 16.83
C LEU A 132 1.18 23.47 16.93
N PRO A 133 0.68 24.29 17.86
CA PRO A 133 -0.75 24.63 17.88
C PRO A 133 -1.15 25.31 16.57
N PRO A 134 -2.38 25.10 16.07
CA PRO A 134 -2.94 25.97 15.04
C PRO A 134 -2.96 27.43 15.49
N LEU A 135 -2.94 28.38 14.53
CA LEU A 135 -3.09 29.80 14.83
C LEU A 135 -4.39 30.05 15.60
N GLY A 136 -4.32 30.90 16.62
CA GLY A 136 -5.44 31.18 17.53
C GLY A 136 -5.67 30.13 18.61
N VAL A 137 -4.96 28.99 18.61
CA VAL A 137 -5.08 27.95 19.64
C VAL A 137 -3.93 28.07 20.65
N LYS A 138 -4.26 28.20 21.95
CA LYS A 138 -3.24 28.30 23.01
C LYS A 138 -2.38 27.02 23.11
N LYS A 139 -1.08 27.20 23.37
CA LYS A 139 -0.16 26.08 23.66
C LYS A 139 -0.69 25.26 24.84
N GLY A 140 -0.73 23.93 24.70
CA GLY A 140 -1.25 23.02 25.73
C GLY A 140 -2.75 22.71 25.62
N ASN A 141 -3.52 23.46 24.82
CA ASN A 141 -4.91 23.12 24.50
C ASN A 141 -4.98 22.01 23.43
N ILE A 142 -4.47 20.82 23.77
CA ILE A 142 -4.23 19.71 22.83
C ILE A 142 -5.52 19.21 22.18
N ALA A 143 -6.66 19.29 22.88
CA ALA A 143 -7.97 18.90 22.35
C ALA A 143 -8.39 19.69 21.09
N ASN A 144 -7.80 20.88 20.90
CA ASN A 144 -8.07 21.76 19.77
C ASN A 144 -6.95 21.78 18.72
N TYR A 145 -6.01 20.81 18.74
CA TYR A 145 -4.95 20.69 17.74
C TYR A 145 -5.49 20.00 16.47
N LYS A 146 -6.36 20.71 15.76
CA LYS A 146 -7.04 20.30 14.53
C LYS A 146 -7.37 21.53 13.69
N GLY A 147 -7.81 21.33 12.45
CA GLY A 147 -8.12 22.41 11.52
C GLY A 147 -6.88 23.10 10.95
N TYR A 148 -5.78 22.35 10.78
CA TYR A 148 -4.59 22.88 10.09
C TYR A 148 -4.90 23.14 8.61
N ASN A 149 -4.29 24.19 8.06
CA ASN A 149 -4.43 24.55 6.65
C ASN A 149 -3.41 23.79 5.78
N ILE A 150 -2.13 23.82 6.14
CA ILE A 150 -1.07 23.23 5.31
C ILE A 150 -0.33 22.10 6.02
N SER A 151 -0.28 20.92 5.40
CA SER A 151 0.61 19.83 5.78
C SER A 151 1.67 19.66 4.71
N ASN A 152 2.93 19.93 5.04
CA ASN A 152 4.07 19.77 4.13
C ASN A 152 5.30 19.19 4.85
N THR A 153 5.05 18.42 5.90
CA THR A 153 6.07 17.73 6.70
C THR A 153 6.37 16.36 6.08
N HIS A 154 7.64 15.94 6.04
CA HIS A 154 8.03 14.58 5.70
C HIS A 154 7.47 13.59 6.73
N MET A 155 6.50 12.81 6.28
CA MET A 155 5.87 11.71 6.98
C MET A 155 5.39 10.68 5.95
N ARG A 156 5.20 9.43 6.36
CA ARG A 156 4.51 8.48 5.48
C ARG A 156 3.04 8.85 5.39
N MET A 157 2.47 8.77 4.19
CA MET A 157 1.07 9.14 3.99
C MET A 157 0.13 8.29 4.85
N GLN A 158 -0.68 8.95 5.67
CA GLN A 158 -1.71 8.33 6.49
C GLN A 158 -3.03 9.11 6.37
N PRO A 159 -3.80 8.88 5.29
CA PRO A 159 -4.94 9.71 4.92
C PRO A 159 -5.99 9.85 6.02
N GLY A 160 -6.31 8.77 6.75
CA GLY A 160 -7.27 8.82 7.85
C GLY A 160 -6.87 9.82 8.94
N LYS A 161 -5.61 9.80 9.39
CA LYS A 161 -5.12 10.72 10.42
C LYS A 161 -4.91 12.13 9.90
N LEU A 162 -4.48 12.28 8.65
CA LEU A 162 -4.38 13.60 8.00
C LEU A 162 -5.74 14.29 7.90
N ASN A 163 -6.78 13.56 7.46
CA ASN A 163 -8.14 14.10 7.38
C ASN A 163 -8.73 14.51 8.75
N GLU A 164 -8.27 13.91 9.85
CA GLU A 164 -8.69 14.27 11.20
C GLU A 164 -8.08 15.61 11.66
N LEU A 165 -6.84 15.87 11.25
CA LEU A 165 -6.07 17.03 11.70
C LEU A 165 -6.25 18.25 10.81
N MET A 166 -6.45 18.04 9.52
CA MET A 166 -6.51 19.10 8.51
C MET A 166 -7.94 19.63 8.36
N ASN A 167 -8.08 20.84 7.80
CA ASN A 167 -9.41 21.37 7.49
C ASN A 167 -10.15 20.47 6.48
N PRO A 168 -11.48 20.27 6.64
CA PRO A 168 -12.29 19.54 5.67
C PRO A 168 -12.14 20.11 4.25
N GLY A 169 -12.16 19.25 3.23
CA GLY A 169 -12.01 19.67 1.84
C GLY A 169 -10.58 20.09 1.44
N SER A 170 -9.56 19.77 2.25
CA SER A 170 -8.17 20.06 1.90
C SER A 170 -7.73 19.35 0.61
N VAL A 171 -7.04 20.09 -0.26
CA VAL A 171 -6.51 19.62 -1.55
C VAL A 171 -5.28 18.74 -1.33
N TYR A 172 -5.33 17.49 -1.77
CA TYR A 172 -4.24 16.53 -1.73
C TYR A 172 -3.31 16.69 -2.92
N VAL A 173 -2.04 17.00 -2.64
CA VAL A 173 -1.00 17.09 -3.66
C VAL A 173 0.23 16.29 -3.28
N THR A 174 0.95 15.81 -4.28
CA THR A 174 2.29 15.23 -4.11
C THR A 174 3.13 15.53 -5.34
N ILE A 175 4.41 15.15 -5.31
CA ILE A 175 5.32 15.31 -6.45
C ILE A 175 6.07 14.00 -6.66
N LEU A 176 6.26 13.62 -7.92
CA LEU A 176 7.05 12.47 -8.32
C LEU A 176 8.22 12.91 -9.20
N ARG A 177 9.19 12.01 -9.34
CA ARG A 177 10.35 12.16 -10.22
C ARG A 177 10.60 10.83 -10.91
N HIS A 178 11.20 10.87 -12.10
CA HIS A 178 11.59 9.67 -12.81
C HIS A 178 12.40 8.75 -11.87
N PRO A 179 12.07 7.45 -11.76
CA PRO A 179 12.64 6.58 -10.72
C PRO A 179 14.17 6.50 -10.76
N VAL A 180 14.78 6.57 -11.95
CA VAL A 180 16.24 6.57 -12.08
C VAL A 180 16.85 7.80 -11.44
N GLU A 181 16.34 8.98 -11.77
CA GLU A 181 16.86 10.26 -11.28
C GLU A 181 16.56 10.45 -9.79
N GLN A 182 15.40 9.96 -9.34
CA GLN A 182 15.04 9.90 -7.93
C GLN A 182 16.01 9.00 -7.16
N TRP A 183 16.26 7.79 -7.68
CA TRP A 183 17.10 6.79 -7.03
C TRP A 183 18.56 7.23 -6.96
N LEU A 184 19.13 7.75 -8.05
CA LEU A 184 20.50 8.28 -8.05
C LEU A 184 20.67 9.43 -7.06
N SER A 185 19.69 10.34 -7.03
CA SER A 185 19.69 11.44 -6.07
C SER A 185 19.55 10.97 -4.63
N ALA A 186 18.77 9.91 -4.36
CA ALA A 186 18.64 9.30 -3.04
C ALA A 186 19.89 8.51 -2.63
N PHE A 187 20.47 7.78 -3.58
CA PHE A 187 21.68 6.99 -3.38
C PHE A 187 22.82 7.87 -2.89
N GLN A 188 23.08 8.97 -3.61
CA GLN A 188 24.08 9.97 -3.23
C GLN A 188 23.68 10.70 -1.93
N TYR A 189 22.43 11.15 -1.82
CA TYR A 189 22.03 11.99 -0.69
C TYR A 189 21.98 11.26 0.66
N PHE A 190 21.68 9.96 0.65
CA PHE A 190 21.63 9.17 1.88
C PHE A 190 22.91 8.35 2.09
N HIS A 191 23.99 8.71 1.39
CA HIS A 191 25.29 8.07 1.48
C HIS A 191 25.24 6.55 1.30
N VAL A 192 24.37 6.05 0.42
CA VAL A 192 24.24 4.61 0.20
C VAL A 192 25.56 4.04 -0.35
N GLU A 193 26.34 4.85 -1.07
CA GLU A 193 27.69 4.52 -1.52
C GLU A 193 28.64 4.19 -0.37
N THR A 194 28.51 4.85 0.79
CA THR A 194 29.37 4.55 1.95
C THR A 194 29.07 3.17 2.51
N THR A 195 27.80 2.75 2.49
CA THR A 195 27.41 1.39 2.86
C THR A 195 27.99 0.39 1.88
N VAL A 196 27.96 0.67 0.58
CA VAL A 196 28.56 -0.20 -0.44
C VAL A 196 30.07 -0.31 -0.23
N LYS A 197 30.77 0.82 -0.10
CA LYS A 197 32.23 0.89 0.14
C LYS A 197 32.65 0.15 1.41
N LYS A 198 31.85 0.24 2.48
CA LYS A 198 32.09 -0.50 3.74
C LYS A 198 32.16 -2.01 3.54
N TYR A 199 31.33 -2.57 2.66
CA TYR A 199 31.25 -4.03 2.46
C TYR A 199 32.09 -4.55 1.29
N MET A 200 32.44 -3.69 0.32
CA MET A 200 33.06 -4.10 -0.94
C MET A 200 34.39 -3.38 -1.25
N GLY A 201 34.84 -2.50 -0.35
CA GLY A 201 36.07 -1.71 -0.51
C GLY A 201 35.91 -0.46 -1.39
N ASN A 202 36.91 0.43 -1.36
CA ASN A 202 36.87 1.74 -2.01
C ASN A 202 37.21 1.74 -3.52
N LYS A 203 37.60 0.60 -4.10
CA LYS A 203 38.13 0.51 -5.48
C LYS A 203 37.07 0.31 -6.57
N THR A 204 35.79 0.28 -6.23
CA THR A 204 34.71 -0.10 -7.15
C THR A 204 33.68 1.02 -7.31
N ASP A 205 33.03 1.08 -8.48
CA ASP A 205 31.87 1.95 -8.68
C ASP A 205 30.71 1.50 -7.78
N PRO A 206 30.30 2.29 -6.76
CA PRO A 206 29.31 1.88 -5.79
C PRO A 206 27.93 1.61 -6.40
N VAL A 207 27.57 2.27 -7.51
CA VAL A 207 26.28 2.05 -8.17
C VAL A 207 26.27 0.69 -8.86
N SER A 208 27.28 0.39 -9.68
CA SER A 208 27.44 -0.92 -10.32
C SER A 208 27.47 -2.07 -9.31
N VAL A 209 28.20 -1.91 -8.21
CA VAL A 209 28.28 -2.92 -7.14
C VAL A 209 26.95 -3.08 -6.41
N PHE A 210 26.22 -2.00 -6.18
CA PHE A 210 24.87 -2.11 -5.61
C PHE A 210 23.97 -2.92 -6.53
N LEU A 211 23.99 -2.62 -7.84
CA LEU A 211 23.12 -3.22 -8.84
C LEU A 211 23.49 -4.67 -9.18
N SER A 212 24.73 -5.11 -8.94
CA SER A 212 25.10 -6.53 -9.03
C SER A 212 24.58 -7.35 -7.83
N ARG A 213 24.39 -6.73 -6.66
CA ARG A 213 23.90 -7.40 -5.44
C ARG A 213 22.73 -6.67 -4.76
N PRO A 214 21.63 -6.35 -5.48
CA PRO A 214 20.60 -5.45 -4.98
C PRO A 214 19.87 -6.00 -3.76
N LYS A 215 19.68 -7.33 -3.68
CA LYS A 215 19.04 -7.97 -2.51
C LYS A 215 19.86 -7.78 -1.23
N PHE A 216 21.19 -7.83 -1.32
CA PHE A 216 22.08 -7.67 -0.17
C PHE A 216 22.00 -6.25 0.41
N PHE A 217 22.02 -5.23 -0.46
CA PHE A 217 22.00 -3.84 -0.03
C PHE A 217 20.60 -3.29 0.29
N ARG A 218 19.55 -3.82 -0.34
CA ARG A 218 18.14 -3.42 -0.08
C ARG A 218 17.70 -3.65 1.37
N THR A 219 18.19 -4.69 2.02
CA THR A 219 17.85 -4.97 3.43
C THR A 219 18.63 -4.09 4.41
N ARG A 220 19.63 -3.36 3.92
CA ARG A 220 20.59 -2.59 4.72
C ARG A 220 20.44 -1.07 4.55
N SER A 221 19.57 -0.61 3.65
CA SER A 221 19.20 0.81 3.54
C SER A 221 17.69 0.96 3.29
N VAL A 222 17.07 1.83 4.08
CA VAL A 222 15.63 2.13 3.94
C VAL A 222 15.30 2.94 2.68
N TYR A 223 16.30 3.58 2.08
CA TYR A 223 16.18 4.42 0.88
C TYR A 223 16.62 3.69 -0.40
N ALA A 224 16.75 2.37 -0.32
CA ALA A 224 17.42 1.57 -1.34
C ALA A 224 16.62 1.33 -2.62
N TRP A 225 15.28 1.47 -2.60
CA TRP A 225 14.40 1.17 -3.74
C TRP A 225 12.94 1.54 -3.48
N ASN A 226 12.19 1.87 -4.55
CA ASN A 226 10.76 2.22 -4.56
C ASN A 226 10.38 3.23 -3.45
N ASN A 227 11.20 4.28 -3.33
CA ASN A 227 11.11 5.26 -2.25
C ASN A 227 9.84 6.10 -2.34
N GLN A 228 9.37 6.40 -3.55
CA GLN A 228 8.20 7.26 -3.75
C GLN A 228 6.94 6.53 -3.27
N LEU A 229 6.76 5.27 -3.64
CA LEU A 229 5.70 4.42 -3.09
C LEU A 229 5.78 4.27 -1.56
N TYR A 230 7.01 4.14 -1.02
CA TYR A 230 7.21 4.06 0.42
C TYR A 230 6.68 5.30 1.15
N ASP A 231 7.02 6.49 0.64
CA ASP A 231 6.59 7.77 1.19
C ASP A 231 5.08 7.96 1.09
N LEU A 232 4.47 7.50 -0.01
CA LEU A 232 3.02 7.45 -0.20
C LEU A 232 2.31 6.38 0.66
N GLY A 233 3.01 5.73 1.59
CA GLY A 233 2.41 4.86 2.59
C GLY A 233 2.30 3.38 2.18
N LEU A 234 2.79 2.99 1.00
CA LEU A 234 2.80 1.59 0.58
C LEU A 234 3.90 0.79 1.31
N GLU A 235 3.56 -0.35 1.91
CA GLU A 235 4.54 -1.23 2.54
C GLU A 235 5.42 -1.96 1.51
N ARG A 236 6.71 -2.14 1.84
CA ARG A 236 7.71 -2.70 0.93
C ARG A 236 7.37 -4.07 0.36
N LYS A 237 6.65 -4.90 1.13
CA LYS A 237 6.23 -6.25 0.73
C LYS A 237 5.29 -6.24 -0.49
N PHE A 238 4.68 -5.10 -0.80
CA PHE A 238 3.72 -4.95 -1.90
C PHE A 238 4.30 -4.24 -3.13
N PHE A 239 5.54 -3.75 -3.10
CA PHE A 239 6.12 -2.94 -4.20
C PHE A 239 6.20 -3.66 -5.54
N LEU A 240 6.28 -4.99 -5.51
CA LEU A 240 6.40 -5.82 -6.71
C LEU A 240 5.28 -6.85 -6.79
N VAL A 241 4.13 -6.57 -6.17
CA VAL A 241 2.90 -7.34 -6.36
C VAL A 241 2.07 -6.58 -7.40
N PRO A 242 2.07 -7.00 -8.69
CA PRO A 242 1.51 -6.23 -9.80
C PRO A 242 0.08 -5.75 -9.54
N THR A 243 -0.78 -6.63 -9.04
CA THR A 243 -2.19 -6.32 -8.87
C THR A 243 -2.41 -5.38 -7.70
N TYR A 244 -1.79 -5.62 -6.55
CA TYR A 244 -1.81 -4.68 -5.43
C TYR A 244 -1.31 -3.29 -5.85
N LEU A 245 -0.21 -3.24 -6.62
CA LEU A 245 0.33 -2.00 -7.13
C LEU A 245 -0.66 -1.28 -8.05
N GLN A 246 -1.32 -2.01 -8.97
CA GLN A 246 -2.38 -1.47 -9.83
C GLN A 246 -3.49 -0.81 -9.01
N HIS A 247 -4.03 -1.53 -8.02
CA HIS A 247 -5.08 -1.02 -7.14
C HIS A 247 -4.60 0.19 -6.34
N LYS A 248 -3.34 0.17 -5.90
CA LYS A 248 -2.78 1.28 -5.12
C LYS A 248 -2.58 2.54 -5.97
N ILE A 249 -2.16 2.38 -7.23
CA ILE A 249 -2.07 3.49 -8.19
C ILE A 249 -3.46 4.08 -8.46
N LYS A 250 -4.49 3.24 -8.67
CA LYS A 250 -5.89 3.71 -8.79
C LYS A 250 -6.35 4.49 -7.55
N TYR A 251 -6.09 3.94 -6.36
CA TYR A 251 -6.37 4.63 -5.10
C TYR A 251 -5.65 6.00 -5.01
N TYR A 252 -4.40 6.10 -5.44
CA TYR A 252 -3.70 7.37 -5.48
C TYR A 252 -4.31 8.33 -6.51
N ALA A 253 -4.77 7.83 -7.66
CA ALA A 253 -5.42 8.64 -8.68
C ALA A 253 -6.75 9.24 -8.19
N GLU A 254 -7.49 8.50 -7.36
CA GLU A 254 -8.70 9.00 -6.68
C GLU A 254 -8.38 9.96 -5.54
N LYS A 255 -7.26 9.72 -4.84
CA LYS A 255 -6.95 10.43 -3.60
C LYS A 255 -6.23 11.76 -3.80
N PHE A 256 -5.37 11.86 -4.82
CA PHE A 256 -4.62 13.07 -5.11
C PHE A 256 -5.36 13.96 -6.10
N ASP A 257 -5.64 15.18 -5.68
CA ASP A 257 -6.21 16.22 -6.55
C ASP A 257 -5.20 16.65 -7.61
N LEU A 258 -3.89 16.60 -7.36
CA LEU A 258 -2.83 16.76 -8.35
C LEU A 258 -1.53 16.05 -7.95
N VAL A 259 -0.91 15.36 -8.89
CA VAL A 259 0.45 14.81 -8.76
C VAL A 259 1.38 15.56 -9.70
N LEU A 260 2.31 16.33 -9.12
CA LEU A 260 3.31 17.07 -9.87
C LEU A 260 4.41 16.13 -10.38
N ILE A 261 5.06 16.48 -11.49
CA ILE A 261 6.21 15.77 -12.05
C ILE A 261 7.43 16.69 -12.07
N THR A 262 8.53 16.23 -11.49
CA THR A 262 9.76 17.03 -11.34
C THR A 262 10.36 17.46 -12.68
N GLU A 263 10.27 16.60 -13.68
CA GLU A 263 10.77 16.82 -15.04
C GLU A 263 9.95 17.88 -15.79
N TYR A 264 8.70 18.10 -15.38
CA TYR A 264 7.75 19.06 -15.97
C TYR A 264 7.24 20.00 -14.86
N PHE A 265 8.19 20.59 -14.12
CA PHE A 265 7.89 21.30 -12.89
C PHE A 265 7.07 22.58 -13.13
N ASP A 266 7.40 23.35 -14.17
CA ASP A 266 6.67 24.57 -14.52
C ASP A 266 5.24 24.25 -14.95
N GLU A 267 5.08 23.22 -15.80
CA GLU A 267 3.80 22.72 -16.26
C GLU A 267 2.95 22.26 -15.07
N SER A 268 3.58 21.52 -14.15
CA SER A 268 2.95 21.08 -12.91
C SER A 268 2.51 22.24 -12.02
N LEU A 269 3.29 23.33 -11.95
CA LEU A 269 2.94 24.53 -11.18
C LEU A 269 1.80 25.33 -11.81
N ILE A 270 1.70 25.39 -13.15
CA ILE A 270 0.54 25.99 -13.81
C ILE A 270 -0.75 25.25 -13.46
N LEU A 271 -0.72 23.92 -13.46
CA LEU A 271 -1.87 23.11 -13.04
C LEU A 271 -2.19 23.32 -11.55
N LEU A 272 -1.17 23.37 -10.69
CA LEU A 272 -1.34 23.64 -9.26
C LEU A 272 -1.96 25.03 -9.03
N ARG A 273 -1.48 26.04 -9.75
CA ARG A 273 -1.99 27.41 -9.69
C ARG A 273 -3.48 27.46 -9.99
N LYS A 274 -3.90 26.81 -11.09
CA LYS A 274 -5.31 26.74 -11.49
C LYS A 274 -6.14 25.99 -10.45
N LEU A 275 -5.64 24.84 -9.96
CA LEU A 275 -6.31 24.05 -8.93
C LEU A 275 -6.53 24.82 -7.62
N LEU A 276 -5.58 25.65 -7.22
CA LEU A 276 -5.63 26.38 -5.96
C LEU A 276 -6.18 27.81 -6.08
N CYS A 277 -6.53 28.26 -7.29
CA CYS A 277 -6.92 29.65 -7.58
C CYS A 277 -5.86 30.67 -7.15
N TRP A 278 -4.60 30.36 -7.41
CA TRP A 278 -3.45 31.18 -7.05
C TRP A 278 -3.02 32.12 -8.20
N THR A 279 -2.29 33.16 -7.84
CA THR A 279 -1.63 34.06 -8.80
C THR A 279 -0.35 33.45 -9.36
N TYR A 280 0.24 34.08 -10.38
CA TYR A 280 1.55 33.66 -10.89
C TYR A 280 2.67 33.90 -9.87
N GLU A 281 2.56 34.96 -9.06
CA GLU A 281 3.54 35.30 -8.02
C GLU A 281 3.50 34.28 -6.86
N ASP A 282 2.34 33.69 -6.58
CA ASP A 282 2.21 32.68 -5.54
C ASP A 282 3.02 31.41 -5.84
N ILE A 283 3.19 31.05 -7.13
CA ILE A 283 3.87 29.82 -7.56
C ILE A 283 5.34 29.99 -7.96
N VAL A 284 5.91 31.20 -7.94
CA VAL A 284 7.32 31.39 -8.31
C VAL A 284 8.25 30.64 -7.36
N TYR A 285 9.42 30.21 -7.83
CA TYR A 285 10.36 29.48 -6.99
C TYR A 285 11.82 29.75 -7.36
N VAL A 286 12.71 29.53 -6.40
CA VAL A 286 14.14 29.43 -6.65
C VAL A 286 14.50 27.95 -6.68
N LYS A 287 15.27 27.50 -7.68
CA LYS A 287 15.71 26.10 -7.77
C LYS A 287 16.65 25.79 -6.60
N MET A 288 16.17 25.00 -5.64
CA MET A 288 16.91 24.67 -4.43
C MET A 288 17.70 23.37 -4.55
N ARG A 289 18.85 23.28 -3.85
CA ARG A 289 19.61 22.04 -3.63
C ARG A 289 19.99 21.29 -4.90
N ALA A 290 20.39 22.03 -5.94
CA ALA A 290 21.08 21.42 -7.07
C ALA A 290 22.41 20.83 -6.55
N GLN A 291 22.59 19.51 -6.74
CA GLN A 291 23.86 18.86 -6.48
C GLN A 291 24.85 19.33 -7.56
N PRO A 292 26.00 19.92 -7.20
CA PRO A 292 26.97 20.39 -8.19
C PRO A 292 27.50 19.25 -9.08
N THR A 293 27.58 18.04 -8.51
CA THR A 293 28.06 16.83 -9.20
C THR A 293 27.04 15.69 -9.08
N PRO A 294 25.96 15.70 -9.90
CA PRO A 294 25.01 14.60 -9.94
C PRO A 294 25.67 13.30 -10.41
N LEU A 295 25.29 12.17 -9.83
CA LEU A 295 25.69 10.86 -10.36
C LEU A 295 25.09 10.63 -11.74
N THR A 296 25.92 10.29 -12.71
CA THR A 296 25.53 9.86 -14.06
C THR A 296 25.91 8.40 -14.27
N VAL A 297 25.07 7.63 -14.97
CA VAL A 297 25.28 6.20 -15.20
C VAL A 297 24.99 5.84 -16.66
N SER A 298 25.60 4.76 -17.14
CA SER A 298 25.35 4.24 -18.50
C SER A 298 23.91 3.74 -18.66
N ASN A 299 23.43 3.67 -19.91
CA ASN A 299 22.07 3.20 -20.21
C ASN A 299 21.77 1.80 -19.67
N ASP A 300 22.74 0.88 -19.70
CA ASP A 300 22.61 -0.46 -19.09
C ASP A 300 22.31 -0.38 -17.58
N LEU A 301 23.01 0.50 -16.86
CA LEU A 301 22.76 0.71 -15.44
C LEU A 301 21.43 1.43 -15.20
N ARG A 302 20.99 2.34 -16.09
CA ARG A 302 19.66 2.97 -16.01
C ARG A 302 18.55 1.91 -16.06
N GLU A 303 18.64 0.96 -17.00
CA GLU A 303 17.68 -0.14 -17.11
C GLU A 303 17.68 -1.04 -15.87
N LYS A 304 18.84 -1.33 -15.30
CA LYS A 304 18.93 -2.06 -14.03
C LYS A 304 18.28 -1.30 -12.87
N ILE A 305 18.40 0.03 -12.84
CA ILE A 305 17.74 0.89 -11.84
C ILE A 305 16.21 0.91 -12.06
N ILE A 306 15.72 0.97 -13.30
CA ILE A 306 14.29 0.85 -13.61
C ILE A 306 13.76 -0.49 -13.13
N ASN A 307 14.47 -1.59 -13.44
CA ASN A 307 14.11 -2.93 -13.02
C ASN A 307 14.13 -3.11 -11.49
N LEU A 308 15.03 -2.42 -10.79
CA LEU A 308 15.04 -2.36 -9.33
C LEU A 308 13.81 -1.61 -8.80
N ASN A 309 13.37 -0.56 -9.49
CA ASN A 309 12.32 0.36 -9.07
C ASN A 309 11.02 0.22 -9.89
N LYS A 310 10.66 -1.01 -10.31
CA LYS A 310 9.46 -1.26 -11.14
C LYS A 310 8.17 -0.68 -10.58
N GLY A 311 8.03 -0.67 -9.25
CA GLY A 311 6.88 -0.10 -8.57
C GLY A 311 6.76 1.40 -8.78
N ASP A 312 7.83 2.13 -8.47
CA ASP A 312 7.91 3.58 -8.69
C ASP A 312 7.84 3.92 -10.19
N ASN A 313 8.36 3.06 -11.07
CA ASN A 313 8.26 3.25 -12.53
C ASN A 313 6.83 3.17 -13.04
N ALA A 314 6.04 2.20 -12.56
CA ALA A 314 4.62 2.12 -12.90
C ALA A 314 3.84 3.33 -12.34
N LEU A 315 4.13 3.72 -11.09
CA LEU A 315 3.53 4.92 -10.48
C LEU A 315 3.83 6.18 -11.30
N TYR A 316 5.10 6.42 -11.62
CA TYR A 316 5.55 7.58 -12.40
C TYR A 316 4.92 7.59 -13.79
N SER A 317 4.97 6.47 -14.51
CA SER A 317 4.45 6.37 -15.87
C SER A 317 2.94 6.68 -15.93
N TYR A 318 2.17 6.19 -14.96
CA TYR A 318 0.75 6.53 -14.86
C TYR A 318 0.54 8.03 -14.66
N PHE A 319 1.17 8.62 -13.63
CA PHE A 319 0.94 10.03 -13.29
C PHE A 319 1.54 11.01 -14.29
N ASN A 320 2.62 10.65 -15.00
CA ASN A 320 3.14 11.43 -16.12
C ASN A 320 2.10 11.55 -17.24
N ARG A 321 1.44 10.45 -17.63
CA ARG A 321 0.34 10.51 -18.62
C ARG A 321 -0.83 11.35 -18.10
N THR A 322 -1.19 11.21 -16.82
CA THR A 322 -2.29 12.02 -16.24
C THR A 322 -1.96 13.52 -16.20
N LEU A 323 -0.67 13.89 -16.03
CA LEU A 323 -0.23 15.28 -16.10
C LEU A 323 -0.50 15.85 -17.49
N TRP A 324 -0.06 15.15 -18.54
CA TRP A 324 -0.23 15.61 -19.91
C TRP A 324 -1.69 15.65 -20.36
N GLN A 325 -2.52 14.72 -19.89
CA GLN A 325 -3.96 14.83 -20.11
C GLN A 325 -4.58 16.05 -19.41
N ARG A 326 -4.10 16.44 -18.23
CA ARG A 326 -4.55 17.67 -17.57
C ARG A 326 -4.07 18.92 -18.28
N VAL A 327 -2.87 18.88 -18.88
CA VAL A 327 -2.38 19.95 -19.76
C VAL A 327 -3.28 20.08 -20.98
N GLU A 328 -3.64 18.97 -21.63
CA GLU A 328 -4.56 18.94 -22.76
C GLU A 328 -5.95 19.49 -22.37
N GLN A 329 -6.49 19.06 -21.23
CA GLN A 329 -7.76 19.55 -20.67
C GLN A 329 -7.72 21.02 -20.24
N TYR A 330 -6.55 21.57 -19.91
CA TYR A 330 -6.39 22.99 -19.64
C TYR A 330 -6.77 23.82 -20.88
N GLY A 331 -6.59 23.24 -22.06
CA GLY A 331 -6.97 23.85 -23.33
C GLY A 331 -5.88 24.75 -23.93
N PRO A 332 -6.19 25.44 -25.04
CA PRO A 332 -5.20 26.15 -25.86
C PRO A 332 -4.54 27.34 -25.15
N SER A 333 -5.08 27.78 -24.01
CA SER A 333 -4.50 28.84 -23.19
C SER A 333 -3.27 28.41 -22.40
N PHE A 334 -3.02 27.10 -22.26
CA PHE A 334 -1.95 26.57 -21.41
C PHE A 334 -0.57 27.14 -21.77
N GLU A 335 -0.19 27.10 -23.05
CA GLU A 335 1.13 27.57 -23.52
C GLU A 335 1.35 29.07 -23.25
N ARG A 336 0.29 29.86 -23.45
CA ARG A 336 0.33 31.30 -23.16
C ARG A 336 0.51 31.54 -21.66
N ASP A 337 -0.22 30.80 -20.83
CA ASP A 337 -0.15 30.93 -19.37
C ASP A 337 1.20 30.42 -18.82
N LEU A 338 1.77 29.36 -19.41
CA LEU A 338 3.10 28.85 -19.11
C LEU A 338 4.19 29.85 -19.48
N LYS A 339 4.11 30.45 -20.68
CA LYS A 339 5.04 31.52 -21.09
C LYS A 339 4.94 32.73 -20.17
N ARG A 340 3.73 33.11 -19.75
CA ARG A 340 3.50 34.18 -18.78
C ARG A 340 4.13 33.84 -17.43
N PHE A 341 3.94 32.63 -16.92
CA PHE A 341 4.55 32.18 -15.67
C PHE A 341 6.08 32.24 -15.73
N ARG A 342 6.69 31.70 -16.80
CA ARG A 342 8.16 31.73 -16.96
C ARG A 342 8.72 33.15 -17.01
N ARG A 343 7.98 34.10 -17.61
CA ARG A 343 8.34 35.52 -17.57
C ARG A 343 8.29 36.08 -16.15
N VAL A 344 7.18 35.88 -15.43
CA VAL A 344 7.04 36.35 -14.03
C VAL A 344 8.11 35.73 -13.13
N LEU A 345 8.43 34.44 -13.35
CA LEU A 345 9.48 33.73 -12.64
C LEU A 345 10.85 34.39 -12.89
N SER A 346 11.18 34.73 -14.15
CA SER A 346 12.41 35.42 -14.50
C SER A 346 12.48 36.82 -13.87
N GLU A 347 11.41 37.60 -14.00
CA GLU A 347 11.31 38.95 -13.41
C GLU A 347 11.56 38.92 -11.90
N LYS A 348 10.91 37.98 -11.18
CA LYS A 348 11.13 37.80 -9.73
C LYS A 348 12.51 37.27 -9.39
N TYR A 349 13.10 36.45 -10.25
CA TYR A 349 14.47 35.99 -10.08
C TYR A 349 15.45 37.16 -10.18
N ASP A 350 15.31 38.01 -11.20
CA ASP A 350 16.18 39.18 -11.43
C ASP A 350 16.01 40.25 -10.35
N GLU A 351 14.80 40.40 -9.81
CA GLU A 351 14.48 41.29 -8.69
C GLU A 351 15.13 40.81 -7.38
N CYS A 352 14.98 39.53 -7.05
CA CYS A 352 15.21 39.04 -5.69
C CYS A 352 16.52 38.25 -5.51
N VAL A 353 17.02 37.56 -6.54
CA VAL A 353 18.13 36.60 -6.41
C VAL A 353 19.46 37.29 -6.70
N GLY A 354 20.38 37.24 -5.74
CA GLY A 354 21.75 37.72 -5.84
C GLY A 354 22.75 36.58 -6.06
N ASP A 355 24.01 36.81 -5.67
CA ASP A 355 25.11 35.88 -5.89
C ASP A 355 24.87 34.47 -5.32
N GLN A 356 25.40 33.47 -6.01
CA GLN A 356 25.41 32.09 -5.54
C GLN A 356 26.50 31.86 -4.49
N GLU A 357 26.16 31.14 -3.43
CA GLU A 357 27.10 30.63 -2.44
C GLU A 357 27.01 29.10 -2.39
N VAL A 358 28.16 28.43 -2.46
CA VAL A 358 28.24 26.98 -2.23
C VAL A 358 28.51 26.75 -0.75
N LYS A 359 27.53 26.23 -0.01
CA LYS A 359 27.71 25.84 1.40
C LYS A 359 27.88 24.33 1.51
N SER A 360 28.98 23.92 2.16
CA SER A 360 29.21 22.54 2.58
C SER A 360 28.31 22.21 3.77
N VAL A 361 27.45 21.20 3.64
CA VAL A 361 26.67 20.63 4.73
C VAL A 361 27.39 19.38 5.25
N GLN A 362 27.29 19.10 6.55
CA GLN A 362 27.94 17.94 7.21
C GLN A 362 27.86 16.66 6.35
N GLY A 363 29.05 16.16 5.95
CA GLY A 363 29.25 15.04 5.03
C GLY A 363 29.15 15.44 3.55
N ASN A 364 30.28 15.59 2.84
CA ASN A 364 30.49 15.77 1.38
C ASN A 364 29.43 16.44 0.48
N HIS A 365 28.42 17.12 1.02
CA HIS A 365 27.28 17.65 0.29
C HIS A 365 27.42 19.15 0.15
N GLN A 366 27.58 19.58 -1.10
CA GLN A 366 27.53 20.99 -1.45
C GLN A 366 26.12 21.35 -1.87
N ASN A 367 25.55 22.40 -1.27
CA ASN A 367 24.29 22.99 -1.74
C ASN A 367 24.57 24.39 -2.27
N ILE A 368 24.01 24.69 -3.44
CA ILE A 368 23.93 26.05 -3.96
C ILE A 368 22.84 26.79 -3.17
N MET A 369 23.23 27.86 -2.50
CA MET A 369 22.34 28.86 -1.91
C MET A 369 22.50 30.18 -2.66
N TYR A 370 21.54 31.08 -2.48
CA TYR A 370 21.54 32.39 -3.13
C TYR A 370 21.45 33.48 -2.09
N LYS A 371 22.18 34.58 -2.30
CA LYS A 371 21.98 35.80 -1.52
C LYS A 371 20.69 36.49 -1.94
N VAL A 372 20.08 37.21 -1.00
CA VAL A 372 18.94 38.07 -1.31
C VAL A 372 19.47 39.39 -1.89
N LYS A 373 18.99 39.78 -3.06
CA LYS A 373 19.37 41.02 -3.75
C LYS A 373 18.59 42.24 -3.26
N SER A 374 17.29 42.06 -3.02
CA SER A 374 16.36 43.09 -2.52
C SER A 374 15.89 42.75 -1.12
N GLY A 375 15.88 43.73 -0.21
CA GLY A 375 15.49 43.56 1.19
C GLY A 375 13.99 43.40 1.44
N SER A 376 13.14 43.29 0.41
CA SER A 376 11.70 43.14 0.61
C SER A 376 11.36 41.82 1.32
N ASP A 377 10.29 41.81 2.12
CA ASP A 377 9.79 40.60 2.78
C ASP A 377 9.52 39.47 1.78
N PHE A 378 8.99 39.83 0.61
CA PHE A 378 8.77 38.88 -0.48
C PHE A 378 10.09 38.28 -0.98
N CYS A 379 11.10 39.11 -1.30
CA CYS A 379 12.37 38.60 -1.80
C CYS A 379 13.12 37.77 -0.74
N THR A 380 13.05 38.20 0.52
CA THR A 380 13.55 37.43 1.67
C THR A 380 12.88 36.06 1.74
N ALA A 381 11.55 36.00 1.65
CA ALA A 381 10.80 34.75 1.65
C ALA A 381 11.00 33.90 0.37
N PHE A 382 11.22 34.54 -0.77
CA PHE A 382 11.40 33.90 -2.07
C PHE A 382 12.76 33.21 -2.19
N VAL A 383 13.82 33.88 -1.74
CA VAL A 383 15.21 33.41 -1.81
C VAL A 383 15.56 32.50 -0.64
N ASN A 384 15.21 32.90 0.59
CA ASN A 384 15.60 32.15 1.77
C ASN A 384 14.87 30.81 1.83
N HIS A 385 15.67 29.75 1.92
CA HIS A 385 15.17 28.39 1.84
C HIS A 385 14.27 28.04 3.02
N GLY A 386 13.57 26.91 2.91
CA GLY A 386 12.55 26.46 3.84
C GLY A 386 12.94 26.37 5.33
N GLY A 387 14.21 26.55 5.74
CA GLY A 387 14.61 26.70 7.14
C GLY A 387 14.14 28.02 7.76
N VAL A 388 14.45 29.17 7.12
CA VAL A 388 14.05 30.50 7.60
C VAL A 388 12.54 30.65 7.60
N LEU A 389 11.90 30.34 6.47
CA LEU A 389 10.44 30.33 6.37
C LEU A 389 9.77 29.39 7.36
N THR A 390 10.41 28.26 7.69
CA THR A 390 9.88 27.38 8.73
C THR A 390 9.93 28.05 10.10
N THR A 391 11.03 28.72 10.43
CA THR A 391 11.17 29.44 11.70
C THR A 391 10.11 30.54 11.79
N LEU A 392 9.93 31.33 10.73
CA LEU A 392 8.88 32.35 10.67
C LEU A 392 7.46 31.78 10.88
N VAL A 393 7.13 30.68 10.21
CA VAL A 393 5.84 29.97 10.41
C VAL A 393 5.71 29.47 11.85
N ARG A 394 6.78 28.90 12.41
CA ARG A 394 6.81 28.38 13.77
C ARG A 394 6.55 29.48 14.79
N ASP A 395 7.26 30.59 14.68
CA ASP A 395 7.21 31.67 15.67
C ASP A 395 5.84 32.34 15.65
N LYS A 396 5.27 32.51 14.44
CA LYS A 396 3.89 32.96 14.24
C LYS A 396 2.87 32.02 14.90
N GLN A 397 3.02 30.71 14.78
CA GLN A 397 2.12 29.73 15.45
C GLN A 397 2.34 29.61 16.96
N LEU A 398 3.52 29.96 17.47
CA LEU A 398 3.80 29.98 18.91
C LEU A 398 3.39 31.28 19.59
N GLY A 399 2.97 32.29 18.84
CA GLY A 399 2.61 33.61 19.37
C GLY A 399 3.82 34.39 19.89
N SER A 400 5.02 34.07 19.41
CA SER A 400 6.28 34.73 19.80
C SER A 400 6.62 35.88 18.84
N PHE A 401 5.65 36.74 18.55
CA PHE A 401 5.91 37.99 17.82
C PHE A 401 6.27 39.05 18.88
N ASN A 402 7.57 39.23 19.15
CA ASN A 402 8.04 40.47 19.75
C ASN A 402 7.98 41.53 18.64
N GLU A 403 7.27 42.63 18.86
CA GLU A 403 7.16 43.78 17.94
C GLU A 403 8.49 44.53 17.71
N ASN A 404 9.65 43.98 18.09
CA ASN A 404 10.95 44.66 18.07
C ASN A 404 12.06 43.93 17.28
N GLU A 405 11.77 42.92 16.45
CA GLU A 405 12.81 42.20 15.67
C GLU A 405 12.92 42.63 14.20
N GLU A 406 12.99 43.94 13.94
CA GLU A 406 13.53 44.49 12.68
C GLU A 406 15.07 44.30 12.55
N THR A 407 15.75 43.79 13.58
CA THR A 407 17.21 43.89 13.72
C THR A 407 18.01 42.59 13.48
N ILE A 408 17.39 41.50 13.04
CA ILE A 408 18.11 40.21 12.84
C ILE A 408 18.73 40.09 11.42
N ILE A 409 18.34 40.95 10.47
CA ILE A 409 18.80 40.85 9.08
C ILE A 409 20.20 41.48 8.85
N GLU A 410 20.68 42.37 9.72
CA GLU A 410 21.91 43.13 9.45
C GLU A 410 23.22 42.42 9.80
N ASN A 411 23.22 41.46 10.75
CA ASN A 411 24.47 40.92 11.30
C ASN A 411 25.17 39.83 10.47
N THR A 412 24.68 39.51 9.27
CA THR A 412 25.33 38.51 8.39
C THR A 412 26.13 39.16 7.23
N THR A 413 26.18 40.49 7.16
CA THR A 413 26.61 41.24 5.96
C THR A 413 28.04 41.79 6.00
N LEU A 414 28.91 41.31 6.89
CA LEU A 414 30.28 41.78 6.99
C LEU A 414 31.28 40.64 6.81
N SER A 415 31.58 40.30 5.54
CA SER A 415 32.89 39.78 5.16
C SER A 415 33.04 39.71 3.63
N LEU A 416 33.95 40.56 3.15
CA LEU A 416 34.75 40.45 1.92
C LEU A 416 34.21 41.09 0.63
N LYS A 417 34.91 42.19 0.33
CA LYS A 417 34.91 43.03 -0.86
C LYS A 417 35.48 42.30 -2.09
N SER A 418 34.98 42.72 -3.24
CA SER A 418 35.65 42.95 -4.54
C SER A 418 36.68 41.94 -5.05
N ASN A 419 36.43 41.36 -6.23
CA ASN A 419 37.13 41.83 -7.42
C ASN A 419 36.48 41.33 -8.73
N ASP A 420 36.58 42.25 -9.68
CA ASP A 420 36.07 42.32 -11.04
C ASP A 420 36.78 41.35 -12.02
N SER A 421 36.07 40.85 -13.03
CA SER A 421 36.51 40.70 -14.44
C SER A 421 35.58 39.79 -15.27
N SER A 422 34.66 40.45 -15.96
CA SER A 422 34.54 40.51 -17.44
C SER A 422 34.53 39.26 -18.35
N LEU A 423 33.65 39.40 -19.37
CA LEU A 423 33.63 38.82 -20.75
C LEU A 423 32.93 37.46 -20.96
N LYS A 424 31.70 37.48 -21.51
CA LYS A 424 31.29 37.50 -22.95
C LYS A 424 31.37 36.10 -23.58
N SER A 425 30.23 35.44 -23.79
CA SER A 425 29.38 35.46 -25.00
C SER A 425 29.70 34.30 -25.94
N THR A 426 28.69 33.49 -26.29
CA THR A 426 28.17 33.31 -27.67
C THR A 426 27.32 32.03 -27.76
N ASP A 427 26.03 32.24 -28.01
CA ASP A 427 25.08 31.39 -28.73
C ASP A 427 25.58 31.06 -30.17
N PRO A 428 24.83 30.34 -31.05
CA PRO A 428 24.00 29.12 -30.99
C PRO A 428 24.35 28.24 -32.25
N PRO A 429 23.45 27.65 -33.09
CA PRO A 429 22.11 27.05 -32.93
C PRO A 429 21.91 25.68 -33.66
N LEU A 430 20.72 25.07 -33.47
CA LEU A 430 19.92 24.25 -34.43
C LEU A 430 20.57 22.93 -34.95
N GLU A 431 19.88 21.83 -35.25
CA GLU A 431 18.61 21.67 -35.94
C GLU A 431 18.08 20.20 -35.88
N SER A 432 16.84 20.07 -36.36
CA SER A 432 15.95 18.93 -36.56
C SER A 432 16.51 17.60 -37.08
N ASN A 433 15.86 16.48 -36.74
CA ASN A 433 14.94 15.85 -37.70
C ASN A 433 14.07 14.72 -37.12
N ARG A 434 12.84 14.71 -37.64
CA ARG A 434 11.71 13.83 -37.37
C ARG A 434 11.70 12.76 -38.47
N SER A 435 11.43 11.50 -38.13
CA SER A 435 10.79 10.58 -39.09
C SER A 435 9.93 9.55 -38.37
N SER A 436 8.75 9.38 -38.94
CA SER A 436 7.61 8.54 -38.57
C SER A 436 7.79 7.10 -39.02
N PHE A 437 7.26 6.14 -38.27
CA PHE A 437 6.88 4.83 -38.80
C PHE A 437 5.62 4.31 -38.10
N SER A 438 4.61 3.96 -38.90
CA SER A 438 3.36 3.32 -38.49
C SER A 438 3.47 1.81 -38.66
N GLU A 439 2.89 1.03 -37.74
CA GLU A 439 2.49 -0.33 -38.07
C GLU A 439 1.30 -0.78 -37.21
N THR A 440 0.25 -1.19 -37.92
CA THR A 440 -1.01 -1.74 -37.42
C THR A 440 -0.87 -3.24 -37.20
N GLN A 441 -1.22 -3.74 -36.00
CA GLN A 441 -1.62 -5.14 -35.81
C GLN A 441 -2.82 -5.26 -34.87
N THR A 442 -3.86 -5.90 -35.40
CA THR A 442 -5.13 -6.28 -34.79
C THR A 442 -4.95 -7.37 -33.74
N THR A 443 -5.48 -7.14 -32.53
CA THR A 443 -5.62 -8.17 -31.48
C THR A 443 -7.10 -8.35 -31.14
N GLU A 444 -7.61 -9.57 -31.30
CA GLU A 444 -8.95 -9.97 -30.86
C GLU A 444 -9.09 -9.79 -29.34
N GLN A 445 -9.97 -8.88 -28.94
CA GLN A 445 -10.33 -8.67 -27.54
C GLN A 445 -11.32 -9.75 -27.09
N ILE A 446 -10.93 -10.54 -26.08
CA ILE A 446 -11.87 -11.31 -25.28
C ILE A 446 -12.66 -10.31 -24.43
N SER A 447 -13.86 -9.97 -24.88
CA SER A 447 -14.82 -9.15 -24.16
C SER A 447 -15.19 -9.82 -22.83
N VAL A 448 -14.87 -9.17 -21.71
CA VAL A 448 -15.50 -9.49 -20.43
C VAL A 448 -16.97 -9.07 -20.57
N PRO A 449 -17.95 -9.97 -20.36
CA PRO A 449 -19.35 -9.58 -20.36
C PRO A 449 -19.53 -8.49 -19.31
N THR A 450 -19.96 -7.31 -19.76
CA THR A 450 -20.53 -6.29 -18.87
C THR A 450 -21.81 -6.89 -18.32
N ASP A 451 -21.74 -7.45 -17.11
CA ASP A 451 -22.94 -7.77 -16.34
C ASP A 451 -23.86 -6.55 -16.38
N GLU A 452 -25.11 -6.78 -16.80
CA GLU A 452 -26.17 -5.78 -16.80
C GLU A 452 -26.19 -5.04 -15.46
N ASN A 453 -25.89 -3.74 -15.50
CA ASN A 453 -26.13 -2.69 -14.49
C ASN A 453 -26.70 -3.23 -13.15
N TRP A 454 -25.87 -3.82 -12.28
CA TRP A 454 -26.34 -4.42 -11.02
C TRP A 454 -26.93 -3.35 -10.09
N TYR A 455 -26.53 -2.09 -10.26
CA TYR A 455 -27.07 -0.93 -9.56
C TYR A 455 -28.52 -0.63 -9.97
N SER A 456 -28.92 -0.95 -11.21
CA SER A 456 -30.33 -0.92 -11.60
C SER A 456 -31.17 -1.96 -10.86
N LYS A 457 -30.59 -3.12 -10.50
CA LYS A 457 -31.20 -4.11 -9.58
C LYS A 457 -31.19 -3.66 -8.11
N VAL A 458 -30.36 -2.67 -7.75
CA VAL A 458 -30.23 -2.10 -6.38
C VAL A 458 -30.99 -0.78 -6.22
N LYS A 459 -31.63 -0.28 -7.28
CA LYS A 459 -32.68 0.74 -7.21
C LYS A 459 -33.98 0.23 -6.56
N VAL A 460 -33.93 -0.94 -5.94
CA VAL A 460 -34.93 -1.43 -4.98
C VAL A 460 -34.98 -0.42 -3.84
N GLN A 461 -36.14 0.22 -3.65
CA GLN A 461 -36.43 0.86 -2.37
C GLN A 461 -36.21 -0.20 -1.30
N CYS A 462 -35.39 0.08 -0.28
CA CYS A 462 -35.10 -0.86 0.81
C CYS A 462 -36.40 -1.13 1.59
N GLU A 463 -37.26 -2.03 1.10
CA GLU A 463 -38.55 -2.34 1.71
C GLU A 463 -38.38 -3.30 2.89
N THR A 464 -37.50 -4.31 2.76
CA THR A 464 -37.24 -5.32 3.80
C THR A 464 -35.78 -5.75 3.86
N SER A 465 -35.23 -5.89 5.07
CA SER A 465 -33.87 -6.41 5.27
C SER A 465 -33.78 -7.88 4.87
N GLN A 466 -32.83 -8.23 4.00
CA GLN A 466 -32.58 -9.61 3.58
C GLN A 466 -31.90 -10.41 4.72
N GLY A 467 -32.43 -11.60 5.01
CA GLY A 467 -31.93 -12.49 6.06
C GLY A 467 -31.53 -13.89 5.59
N ASN A 468 -31.76 -14.24 4.33
CA ASN A 468 -31.37 -15.54 3.76
C ASN A 468 -29.97 -15.45 3.15
N ILE A 469 -28.95 -15.94 3.85
CA ILE A 469 -27.53 -15.72 3.51
C ILE A 469 -26.74 -17.01 3.58
N VAL A 470 -26.02 -17.34 2.51
CA VAL A 470 -24.99 -18.38 2.52
C VAL A 470 -23.62 -17.73 2.54
N PHE A 471 -22.95 -17.79 3.69
CA PHE A 471 -21.56 -17.37 3.78
C PHE A 471 -20.61 -18.56 3.61
N ILE A 472 -19.98 -18.60 2.43
CA ILE A 472 -18.95 -19.58 2.10
C ILE A 472 -17.64 -19.13 2.72
N LYS A 473 -17.23 -19.81 3.78
CA LYS A 473 -16.00 -19.45 4.52
C LYS A 473 -14.78 -19.97 3.80
N THR A 474 -13.84 -19.07 3.57
CA THR A 474 -12.47 -19.39 3.20
C THR A 474 -11.57 -19.27 4.43
N HIS A 475 -10.52 -20.07 4.50
CA HIS A 475 -9.61 -20.05 5.63
C HIS A 475 -8.72 -18.80 5.58
N LYS A 476 -8.45 -18.21 6.76
CA LYS A 476 -7.41 -17.16 6.95
C LYS A 476 -7.62 -15.84 6.20
N THR A 477 -8.84 -15.60 5.78
CA THR A 477 -9.31 -14.40 5.07
C THR A 477 -10.07 -13.42 5.97
N GLY A 478 -10.04 -13.61 7.30
CA GLY A 478 -10.86 -12.81 8.22
C GLY A 478 -12.31 -13.28 8.35
N SER A 479 -12.63 -14.48 7.83
CA SER A 479 -13.96 -15.08 7.87
C SER A 479 -14.60 -15.21 9.26
N THR A 480 -13.80 -15.26 10.34
CA THR A 480 -14.34 -15.21 11.73
C THR A 480 -15.02 -13.87 12.05
N SER A 481 -14.47 -12.75 11.55
CA SER A 481 -15.06 -11.42 11.76
C SER A 481 -16.41 -11.31 11.07
N LEU A 482 -16.48 -11.73 9.79
CA LEU A 482 -17.75 -11.74 9.07
C LEU A 482 -18.76 -12.72 9.67
N THR A 483 -18.32 -13.91 10.12
CA THR A 483 -19.20 -14.85 10.86
C THR A 483 -19.84 -14.19 12.07
N ALA A 484 -19.09 -13.38 12.84
CA ALA A 484 -19.63 -12.70 14.01
C ALA A 484 -20.71 -11.66 13.64
N ILE A 485 -20.50 -10.92 12.54
CA ILE A 485 -21.48 -9.96 12.02
C ILE A 485 -22.78 -10.70 11.64
N LEU A 486 -22.68 -11.74 10.81
CA LEU A 486 -23.84 -12.51 10.33
C LEU A 486 -24.58 -13.20 11.48
N ASN A 487 -23.84 -13.77 12.44
CA ASN A 487 -24.44 -14.42 13.60
C ASN A 487 -25.18 -13.43 14.49
N ARG A 488 -24.63 -12.23 14.74
CA ARG A 488 -25.34 -11.18 15.49
C ARG A 488 -26.61 -10.76 14.77
N PHE A 489 -26.51 -10.48 13.46
CA PHE A 489 -27.65 -10.08 12.65
C PHE A 489 -28.79 -11.11 12.75
N GLY A 490 -28.53 -12.39 12.47
CA GLY A 490 -29.58 -13.40 12.52
C GLY A 490 -30.06 -13.73 13.93
N PHE A 491 -29.18 -13.69 14.93
CA PHE A 491 -29.57 -13.91 16.32
C PHE A 491 -30.53 -12.82 16.82
N SER A 492 -30.26 -11.55 16.52
CA SER A 492 -31.16 -10.44 16.90
C SER A 492 -32.56 -10.53 16.27
N ARG A 493 -32.71 -11.32 15.20
CA ARG A 493 -33.93 -11.45 14.39
C ARG A 493 -34.54 -12.86 14.42
N ASN A 494 -34.13 -13.71 15.37
CA ASN A 494 -34.62 -15.08 15.55
C ASN A 494 -34.54 -15.95 14.27
N LEU A 495 -33.46 -15.79 13.50
CA LEU A 495 -33.25 -16.56 12.27
C LEU A 495 -32.63 -17.93 12.56
N SER A 496 -32.97 -18.93 11.73
CA SER A 496 -32.42 -20.29 11.82
C SER A 496 -31.06 -20.40 11.13
N PHE A 497 -30.08 -21.01 11.78
CA PHE A 497 -28.72 -21.15 11.25
C PHE A 497 -28.37 -22.59 10.87
N VAL A 498 -27.63 -22.76 9.78
CA VAL A 498 -26.93 -24.02 9.50
C VAL A 498 -25.71 -24.08 10.41
N GLN A 499 -25.82 -24.84 11.51
CA GLN A 499 -24.73 -25.10 12.47
C GLN A 499 -24.58 -26.58 12.77
N MET A 500 -23.38 -26.98 13.14
CA MET A 500 -23.06 -28.37 13.52
C MET A 500 -23.62 -28.70 14.90
N ALA A 501 -24.18 -29.89 15.09
CA ALA A 501 -24.68 -30.35 16.37
C ALA A 501 -23.56 -30.58 17.40
N ASP A 502 -22.41 -31.09 16.96
CA ASP A 502 -21.29 -31.56 17.80
C ASP A 502 -20.14 -30.53 17.97
N SER A 503 -20.16 -29.43 17.22
CA SER A 503 -19.07 -28.45 17.21
C SER A 503 -19.58 -27.01 17.30
N SER A 504 -19.15 -26.30 18.33
CA SER A 504 -19.35 -24.85 18.46
C SER A 504 -18.49 -24.04 17.48
N ALA A 505 -17.45 -24.64 16.91
CA ALA A 505 -16.55 -23.97 15.97
C ALA A 505 -16.99 -24.11 14.50
N GLY A 506 -18.00 -24.95 14.23
CA GLY A 506 -18.59 -25.12 12.90
C GLY A 506 -17.63 -25.66 11.84
N HIS A 507 -16.56 -26.34 12.24
CA HIS A 507 -15.59 -26.96 11.33
C HIS A 507 -16.04 -28.38 10.99
N PHE A 508 -16.28 -28.65 9.71
CA PHE A 508 -16.60 -29.98 9.21
C PHE A 508 -15.33 -30.71 8.73
N ASN A 509 -15.36 -32.05 8.69
CA ASN A 509 -14.29 -32.82 8.06
C ASN A 509 -14.27 -32.54 6.55
N TYR A 510 -13.38 -31.62 6.17
CA TYR A 510 -13.21 -30.99 4.87
C TYR A 510 -13.18 -31.96 3.68
N GLN A 511 -12.86 -33.24 3.93
CA GLN A 511 -12.70 -34.27 2.91
C GLN A 511 -13.92 -35.19 2.74
N SER A 512 -14.92 -35.15 3.62
CA SER A 512 -15.98 -36.18 3.60
C SER A 512 -16.98 -35.95 2.44
N PRO A 513 -17.10 -36.89 1.48
CA PRO A 513 -18.03 -36.78 0.37
C PRO A 513 -19.50 -37.07 0.72
N SER A 514 -19.81 -37.52 1.95
CA SER A 514 -21.13 -38.10 2.31
C SER A 514 -22.21 -37.12 2.78
N LEU A 515 -21.94 -35.81 2.80
CA LEU A 515 -22.87 -34.78 3.28
C LEU A 515 -24.19 -34.67 2.50
N SER A 516 -24.28 -35.27 1.30
CA SER A 516 -25.51 -35.25 0.50
C SER A 516 -26.65 -36.10 1.09
N LYS A 517 -26.41 -36.89 2.15
CA LYS A 517 -27.42 -37.82 2.70
C LYS A 517 -27.57 -37.86 4.22
N ASN A 518 -26.76 -37.12 4.98
CA ASN A 518 -26.86 -37.16 6.45
C ASN A 518 -26.96 -35.75 7.07
N PHE A 519 -28.19 -35.25 7.21
CA PHE A 519 -28.47 -33.96 7.85
C PHE A 519 -28.42 -34.00 9.38
N SER A 520 -28.30 -35.18 10.01
CA SER A 520 -28.23 -35.33 11.47
C SER A 520 -26.98 -34.67 12.09
N VAL A 521 -26.01 -34.27 11.27
CA VAL A 521 -24.81 -33.55 11.67
C VAL A 521 -25.09 -32.08 11.99
N PHE A 522 -26.22 -31.54 11.55
CA PHE A 522 -26.63 -30.16 11.80
C PHE A 522 -27.62 -30.07 12.98
N LEU A 523 -27.74 -28.89 13.57
CA LEU A 523 -28.83 -28.55 14.48
C LEU A 523 -30.12 -28.32 13.69
N PRO A 524 -31.30 -28.72 14.21
CA PRO A 524 -32.58 -28.47 13.54
C PRO A 524 -32.83 -26.96 13.35
N PRO A 525 -33.61 -26.54 12.35
CA PRO A 525 -34.15 -25.19 12.32
C PRO A 525 -34.97 -24.88 13.59
N ILE A 526 -35.13 -23.59 13.92
CA ILE A 526 -35.92 -23.18 15.09
C ILE A 526 -37.35 -23.72 14.93
N GLY A 527 -37.84 -24.41 15.96
CA GLY A 527 -39.19 -25.01 15.97
C GLY A 527 -39.30 -26.40 15.34
N VAL A 528 -38.20 -26.97 14.81
CA VAL A 528 -38.17 -28.33 14.27
C VAL A 528 -37.58 -29.31 15.31
N ALA A 529 -38.19 -30.48 15.45
CA ALA A 529 -37.71 -31.52 16.36
C ALA A 529 -36.43 -32.19 15.83
N LYS A 530 -35.54 -32.63 16.74
CA LYS A 530 -34.22 -33.16 16.39
C LYS A 530 -34.26 -34.48 15.61
N ASP A 531 -35.32 -35.24 15.80
CA ASP A 531 -35.59 -36.52 15.15
C ASP A 531 -36.31 -36.38 13.79
N ASP A 532 -36.91 -35.21 13.49
CA ASP A 532 -37.53 -34.92 12.20
C ASP A 532 -36.53 -34.39 11.16
N LEU A 533 -35.61 -35.25 10.74
CA LEU A 533 -34.59 -34.94 9.72
C LEU A 533 -35.18 -34.52 8.36
N SER A 534 -36.44 -34.89 8.07
CA SER A 534 -37.11 -34.54 6.82
C SER A 534 -37.46 -33.05 6.72
N SER A 535 -37.51 -32.38 7.88
CA SER A 535 -37.78 -30.96 8.05
C SER A 535 -36.51 -30.11 8.22
N TYR A 536 -35.32 -30.68 8.06
CA TYR A 536 -34.04 -29.96 8.12
C TYR A 536 -33.76 -29.17 6.83
N LYS A 537 -34.64 -28.20 6.55
CA LYS A 537 -34.64 -27.32 5.38
C LYS A 537 -35.21 -25.96 5.77
N GLY A 538 -35.02 -24.95 4.93
CA GLY A 538 -35.54 -23.61 5.20
C GLY A 538 -34.68 -22.81 6.20
N TYR A 539 -33.40 -23.15 6.36
CA TYR A 539 -32.49 -22.31 7.15
C TYR A 539 -32.32 -20.93 6.50
N ASN A 540 -32.11 -19.91 7.35
CA ASN A 540 -31.90 -18.54 6.88
C ASN A 540 -30.42 -18.22 6.70
N ILE A 541 -29.54 -18.59 7.65
CA ILE A 541 -28.12 -18.19 7.58
C ILE A 541 -27.20 -19.41 7.68
N SER A 542 -26.30 -19.56 6.71
CA SER A 542 -25.22 -20.54 6.77
C SER A 542 -23.88 -19.85 7.05
N THR A 543 -23.26 -20.18 8.20
CA THR A 543 -21.89 -19.76 8.56
C THR A 543 -20.98 -20.96 8.87
N VAL A 544 -21.40 -22.15 8.45
CA VAL A 544 -20.66 -23.40 8.61
C VAL A 544 -19.42 -23.40 7.71
N HIS A 545 -18.31 -23.92 8.23
CA HIS A 545 -17.08 -24.05 7.47
C HIS A 545 -17.03 -25.41 6.77
N VAL A 546 -17.58 -25.44 5.55
CA VAL A 546 -17.58 -26.60 4.65
C VAL A 546 -17.06 -26.20 3.28
N ARG A 547 -16.52 -27.17 2.54
CA ARG A 547 -16.16 -26.97 1.14
C ARG A 547 -17.41 -26.70 0.31
N TYR A 548 -17.39 -25.61 -0.47
CA TYR A 548 -18.55 -25.15 -1.20
C TYR A 548 -19.08 -26.20 -2.20
N LYS A 549 -20.38 -26.47 -2.09
CA LYS A 549 -21.17 -27.26 -3.04
C LYS A 549 -22.55 -26.64 -3.12
N ARG A 550 -22.86 -26.00 -4.25
CA ARG A 550 -24.14 -25.29 -4.43
C ARG A 550 -25.39 -26.16 -4.16
N PRO A 551 -25.50 -27.40 -4.69
CA PRO A 551 -26.68 -28.23 -4.43
C PRO A 551 -26.89 -28.60 -2.95
N LEU A 552 -25.80 -28.69 -2.17
CA LEU A 552 -25.90 -28.93 -0.73
C LEU A 552 -26.49 -27.71 0.00
N MET A 553 -26.06 -26.51 -0.40
CA MET A 553 -26.58 -25.28 0.19
C MET A 553 -28.06 -25.08 -0.19
N GLU A 554 -28.41 -25.30 -1.45
CA GLU A 554 -29.81 -25.21 -1.93
C GLU A 554 -30.74 -26.23 -1.26
N ALA A 555 -30.23 -27.39 -0.84
CA ALA A 555 -31.02 -28.38 -0.12
C ALA A 555 -31.35 -27.96 1.32
N LEU A 556 -30.50 -27.13 1.95
CA LEU A 556 -30.65 -26.70 3.35
C LEU A 556 -31.37 -25.35 3.45
N MET A 557 -30.99 -24.39 2.63
CA MET A 557 -31.47 -23.01 2.76
C MET A 557 -32.94 -22.86 2.34
N CYS A 558 -33.57 -21.75 2.75
CA CYS A 558 -34.85 -21.34 2.18
C CYS A 558 -34.71 -21.16 0.65
N ARG A 559 -35.71 -21.56 -0.13
CA ARG A 559 -35.58 -21.59 -1.61
C ARG A 559 -35.67 -20.22 -2.26
N ASP A 560 -36.18 -19.22 -1.54
CA ASP A 560 -36.44 -17.90 -2.11
C ASP A 560 -35.35 -16.90 -1.71
N ASN A 561 -34.79 -16.25 -2.73
CA ASN A 561 -33.91 -15.08 -2.63
C ASN A 561 -32.73 -15.26 -1.65
N VAL A 562 -31.90 -16.30 -1.84
CA VAL A 562 -30.71 -16.55 -1.02
C VAL A 562 -29.52 -15.75 -1.52
N PHE A 563 -28.90 -14.97 -0.63
CA PHE A 563 -27.72 -14.16 -0.93
C PHE A 563 -26.42 -14.93 -0.63
N TYR A 564 -25.64 -15.26 -1.66
CA TYR A 564 -24.38 -16.00 -1.58
C TYR A 564 -23.20 -15.06 -1.47
N ILE A 565 -22.44 -15.21 -0.39
CA ILE A 565 -21.27 -14.38 -0.10
C ILE A 565 -20.04 -15.20 0.24
N THR A 566 -18.89 -14.64 -0.07
CA THR A 566 -17.60 -15.12 0.45
C THR A 566 -16.67 -13.94 0.73
N ILE A 567 -15.51 -14.24 1.30
CA ILE A 567 -14.45 -13.25 1.53
C ILE A 567 -13.13 -13.83 1.05
N LEU A 568 -12.34 -13.01 0.36
CA LEU A 568 -11.00 -13.36 -0.10
C LEU A 568 -9.96 -12.45 0.57
N ARG A 569 -8.71 -12.89 0.54
CA ARG A 569 -7.53 -12.15 0.98
C ARG A 569 -6.41 -12.34 -0.02
N GLU A 570 -5.49 -11.38 -0.09
CA GLU A 570 -4.32 -11.48 -0.97
C GLU A 570 -3.63 -12.85 -0.77
N PRO A 571 -3.47 -13.66 -1.83
CA PRO A 571 -3.11 -15.08 -1.72
C PRO A 571 -1.79 -15.38 -1.00
N VAL A 572 -0.78 -14.52 -1.12
CA VAL A 572 0.50 -14.73 -0.43
C VAL A 572 0.33 -14.51 1.08
N THR A 573 -0.30 -13.41 1.49
CA THR A 573 -0.54 -13.13 2.91
C THR A 573 -1.53 -14.12 3.54
N GLN A 574 -2.51 -14.59 2.76
CA GLN A 574 -3.43 -15.65 3.17
C GLN A 574 -2.66 -16.95 3.41
N LEU A 575 -1.82 -17.39 2.46
CA LEU A 575 -1.03 -18.61 2.58
C LEU A 575 -0.09 -18.57 3.77
N LEU A 576 0.65 -17.49 3.96
CA LEU A 576 1.55 -17.36 5.13
C LEU A 576 0.77 -17.50 6.43
N SER A 577 -0.41 -16.89 6.50
CA SER A 577 -1.28 -17.03 7.67
C SER A 577 -1.83 -18.44 7.85
N ALA A 578 -2.08 -19.18 6.76
CA ALA A 578 -2.55 -20.57 6.78
C ALA A 578 -1.45 -21.55 7.19
N LEU A 579 -0.26 -21.44 6.59
CA LEU A 579 0.89 -22.27 6.92
C LEU A 579 1.26 -22.17 8.39
N GLN A 580 1.26 -20.94 8.93
CA GLN A 580 1.50 -20.70 10.35
C GLN A 580 0.36 -21.24 11.21
N TYR A 581 -0.90 -20.93 10.89
CA TYR A 581 -2.01 -21.26 11.77
C TYR A 581 -2.31 -22.75 11.88
N PHE A 582 -2.11 -23.49 10.79
CA PHE A 582 -2.36 -24.92 10.76
C PHE A 582 -1.11 -25.75 11.08
N ASP A 583 0.01 -25.11 11.44
CA ASP A 583 1.31 -25.74 11.69
C ASP A 583 1.71 -26.68 10.55
N VAL A 584 1.52 -26.22 9.31
CA VAL A 584 1.68 -27.08 8.11
C VAL A 584 3.11 -27.63 8.03
N ALA A 585 4.10 -26.80 8.35
CA ALA A 585 5.50 -27.22 8.40
C ALA A 585 5.71 -28.38 9.38
N ALA A 586 5.33 -28.19 10.65
CA ALA A 586 5.52 -29.20 11.70
C ALA A 586 4.79 -30.52 11.40
N LYS A 587 3.64 -30.47 10.73
CA LYS A 587 2.83 -31.66 10.43
C LYS A 587 3.25 -32.40 9.16
N ASN A 588 3.96 -31.75 8.23
CA ASN A 588 4.21 -32.31 6.90
C ASN A 588 5.68 -32.39 6.51
N LEU A 589 6.57 -31.65 7.18
CA LEU A 589 8.00 -31.71 6.94
C LEU A 589 8.68 -32.68 7.93
N PRO A 590 9.79 -33.34 7.53
CA PRO A 590 10.58 -34.17 8.44
C PRO A 590 11.10 -33.41 9.68
N PRO A 591 11.35 -34.10 10.82
CA PRO A 591 11.79 -33.45 12.07
C PRO A 591 13.06 -32.59 11.97
N LYS A 592 13.94 -32.85 10.99
CA LYS A 592 15.12 -32.01 10.71
C LYS A 592 14.78 -30.56 10.34
N PHE A 593 13.53 -30.29 9.95
CA PHE A 593 13.05 -28.95 9.62
C PHE A 593 12.46 -28.21 10.83
N SER A 594 12.26 -28.87 11.99
CA SER A 594 11.67 -28.27 13.18
C SER A 594 12.50 -27.11 13.77
N ASN A 595 13.80 -27.07 13.48
CA ASN A 595 14.73 -26.03 13.97
C ASN A 595 14.99 -24.91 12.94
N ARG A 596 14.33 -24.93 11.77
CA ARG A 596 14.54 -23.91 10.74
C ARG A 596 13.68 -22.67 10.97
N SER A 597 14.08 -21.56 10.37
CA SER A 597 13.25 -20.36 10.33
C SER A 597 11.93 -20.65 9.61
N PHE A 598 10.90 -19.85 9.89
CA PHE A 598 9.60 -19.97 9.20
C PHE A 598 9.76 -19.75 7.70
N GLU A 599 10.61 -18.81 7.26
CA GLU A 599 10.86 -18.58 5.84
C GLU A 599 11.44 -19.82 5.15
N GLU A 600 12.44 -20.47 5.74
CA GLU A 600 13.01 -21.70 5.20
C GLU A 600 11.99 -22.84 5.16
N SER A 601 11.16 -22.97 6.20
CA SER A 601 10.10 -23.98 6.25
C SER A 601 9.05 -23.73 5.17
N VAL A 602 8.67 -22.47 4.95
CA VAL A 602 7.73 -22.07 3.89
C VAL A 602 8.32 -22.38 2.51
N LEU A 603 9.59 -22.06 2.27
CA LEU A 603 10.27 -22.38 1.02
C LEU A 603 10.36 -23.88 0.75
N GLU A 604 10.58 -24.67 1.80
CA GLU A 604 10.58 -26.13 1.69
C GLU A 604 9.20 -26.66 1.31
N ILE A 605 8.14 -26.15 1.93
CA ILE A 605 6.75 -26.51 1.59
C ILE A 605 6.44 -26.21 0.11
N VAL A 606 6.88 -25.06 -0.39
CA VAL A 606 6.68 -24.67 -1.80
C VAL A 606 7.51 -25.54 -2.75
N ASN A 607 8.70 -25.97 -2.33
CA ASN A 607 9.57 -26.83 -3.14
C ASN A 607 9.11 -28.28 -3.22
N GLN A 608 8.47 -28.79 -2.16
CA GLN A 608 8.01 -30.17 -2.14
C GLN A 608 6.64 -30.33 -2.80
N THR A 609 6.63 -30.92 -3.99
CA THR A 609 5.41 -31.19 -4.78
C THR A 609 4.43 -32.17 -4.13
N LYS A 610 4.73 -32.77 -2.97
CA LYS A 610 3.81 -33.68 -2.27
C LYS A 610 3.17 -33.08 -1.01
N VAL A 611 3.67 -31.94 -0.51
CA VAL A 611 3.14 -31.35 0.73
C VAL A 611 1.71 -30.83 0.53
N TYR A 612 1.40 -30.25 -0.64
CA TYR A 612 0.04 -29.79 -0.93
C TYR A 612 -0.98 -30.93 -1.14
N GLU A 613 -0.51 -32.14 -1.47
CA GLU A 613 -1.39 -33.32 -1.57
C GLU A 613 -1.87 -33.69 -0.17
N ARG A 614 -0.97 -33.65 0.83
CA ARG A 614 -1.23 -33.95 2.24
C ARG A 614 -1.97 -32.83 2.97
N SER A 615 -1.71 -31.57 2.63
CA SER A 615 -2.32 -30.41 3.29
C SER A 615 -3.00 -29.47 2.29
N PRO A 616 -4.33 -29.30 2.35
CA PRO A 616 -5.03 -28.33 1.51
C PRO A 616 -4.74 -26.86 1.85
N PHE A 617 -4.13 -26.60 3.01
CA PHE A 617 -3.78 -25.25 3.46
C PHE A 617 -2.46 -24.75 2.87
N ALA A 618 -1.76 -25.60 2.11
CA ALA A 618 -0.43 -25.30 1.58
C ALA A 618 -0.45 -24.76 0.14
N TRP A 619 -1.58 -24.76 -0.56
CA TRP A 619 -1.65 -24.43 -1.99
C TRP A 619 -3.07 -24.08 -2.45
N ASN A 620 -3.25 -22.92 -3.08
CA ASN A 620 -4.51 -22.43 -3.66
C ASN A 620 -5.74 -22.72 -2.78
N ASN A 621 -5.60 -22.38 -1.50
CA ASN A 621 -6.52 -22.80 -0.46
C ASN A 621 -7.89 -22.11 -0.58
N GLN A 622 -7.93 -20.87 -1.07
CA GLN A 622 -9.19 -20.11 -1.19
C GLN A 622 -10.08 -20.72 -2.29
N LEU A 623 -9.52 -21.00 -3.47
CA LEU A 623 -10.25 -21.64 -4.57
C LEU A 623 -10.65 -23.09 -4.22
N PHE A 624 -9.85 -23.76 -3.39
CA PHE A 624 -10.18 -25.08 -2.85
C PHE A 624 -11.41 -25.04 -1.91
N ASP A 625 -11.46 -24.05 -1.02
CA ASP A 625 -12.60 -23.77 -0.13
C ASP A 625 -13.88 -23.47 -0.92
N LEU A 626 -13.73 -22.73 -2.03
CA LEU A 626 -14.80 -22.47 -3.00
C LEU A 626 -15.16 -23.67 -3.89
N GLY A 627 -14.72 -24.88 -3.54
CA GLY A 627 -15.20 -26.13 -4.16
C GLY A 627 -14.38 -26.64 -5.34
N PHE A 628 -13.39 -25.88 -5.84
CA PHE A 628 -12.63 -26.28 -7.02
C PHE A 628 -11.67 -27.44 -6.74
N SER A 629 -11.47 -28.33 -7.72
CA SER A 629 -10.66 -29.54 -7.55
C SER A 629 -9.17 -29.24 -7.66
N LYS A 630 -8.35 -29.73 -6.71
CA LYS A 630 -6.88 -29.54 -6.69
C LYS A 630 -6.21 -29.88 -8.02
N GLY A 631 -6.56 -31.04 -8.62
CA GLY A 631 -5.96 -31.49 -9.89
C GLY A 631 -6.22 -30.58 -11.09
N LYS A 632 -7.21 -29.68 -11.01
CA LYS A 632 -7.57 -28.75 -12.09
C LYS A 632 -6.96 -27.36 -11.91
N MET A 633 -6.41 -27.04 -10.73
CA MET A 633 -5.86 -25.71 -10.39
C MET A 633 -4.59 -25.32 -11.16
N ARG A 634 -3.94 -26.26 -11.83
CA ARG A 634 -2.78 -25.99 -12.69
C ARG A 634 -3.15 -25.51 -14.09
N LYS A 635 -4.42 -25.62 -14.48
CA LYS A 635 -4.90 -25.32 -15.82
C LYS A 635 -5.66 -24.00 -15.81
N ASP A 636 -4.99 -22.92 -16.22
CA ASP A 636 -5.54 -21.56 -16.18
C ASP A 636 -6.89 -21.42 -16.88
N ASN A 637 -7.11 -22.13 -18.00
CA ASN A 637 -8.40 -22.13 -18.69
C ASN A 637 -9.53 -22.71 -17.83
N LEU A 638 -9.27 -23.79 -17.07
CA LEU A 638 -10.25 -24.38 -16.15
C LEU A 638 -10.46 -23.49 -14.92
N VAL A 639 -9.39 -22.86 -14.41
CA VAL A 639 -9.47 -21.90 -13.31
C VAL A 639 -10.34 -20.71 -13.72
N LYS A 640 -10.06 -20.06 -14.86
CA LYS A 640 -10.83 -18.92 -15.38
C LYS A 640 -12.30 -19.30 -15.64
N LYS A 641 -12.56 -20.49 -16.22
CA LYS A 641 -13.93 -21.00 -16.39
C LYS A 641 -14.66 -21.16 -15.06
N TYR A 642 -13.97 -21.63 -14.02
CA TYR A 642 -14.56 -21.77 -12.70
C TYR A 642 -14.78 -20.42 -12.00
N ILE A 643 -13.86 -19.46 -12.17
CA ILE A 643 -14.02 -18.09 -11.68
C ILE A 643 -15.25 -17.44 -12.32
N SER A 644 -15.44 -17.59 -13.64
CA SER A 644 -16.65 -17.11 -14.33
C SER A 644 -17.92 -17.76 -13.78
N ARG A 645 -17.90 -19.07 -13.49
CA ARG A 645 -19.02 -19.73 -12.81
C ARG A 645 -19.28 -19.12 -11.43
N LEU A 646 -18.25 -18.91 -10.62
CA LEU A 646 -18.39 -18.28 -9.30
C LEU A 646 -18.92 -16.84 -9.40
N ASN A 647 -18.52 -16.08 -10.42
CA ASN A 647 -19.01 -14.73 -10.66
C ASN A 647 -20.54 -14.71 -10.83
N ASN A 648 -21.07 -15.72 -11.51
CA ASN A 648 -22.51 -15.86 -11.73
C ASN A 648 -23.24 -16.44 -10.51
N GLU A 649 -22.55 -17.17 -9.65
CA GLU A 649 -23.15 -17.84 -8.49
C GLU A 649 -23.13 -17.02 -7.20
N LEU A 650 -22.19 -16.08 -7.06
CA LEU A 650 -21.95 -15.31 -5.85
C LEU A 650 -22.42 -13.86 -6.02
N ASP A 651 -23.28 -13.39 -5.10
CA ASP A 651 -23.82 -12.03 -5.17
C ASP A 651 -22.79 -10.97 -4.74
N LEU A 652 -21.95 -11.31 -3.75
CA LEU A 652 -20.85 -10.44 -3.30
C LEU A 652 -19.64 -11.24 -2.82
N VAL A 653 -18.46 -10.87 -3.32
CA VAL A 653 -17.17 -11.35 -2.82
C VAL A 653 -16.45 -10.20 -2.12
N LEU A 654 -16.35 -10.29 -0.79
CA LEU A 654 -15.65 -9.30 0.03
C LEU A 654 -14.12 -9.46 -0.11
N ILE A 655 -13.37 -8.37 0.04
CA ILE A 655 -11.90 -8.39 0.04
C ILE A 655 -11.40 -7.92 1.41
N MET A 656 -10.61 -8.76 2.09
CA MET A 656 -10.12 -8.51 3.45
C MET A 656 -9.28 -7.23 3.56
N GLU A 657 -8.52 -6.89 2.52
CA GLU A 657 -7.73 -5.66 2.42
C GLU A 657 -8.60 -4.39 2.40
N TYR A 658 -9.87 -4.53 1.99
CA TYR A 658 -10.89 -3.50 1.87
C TYR A 658 -12.14 -3.91 2.66
N PHE A 659 -11.95 -4.45 3.87
CA PHE A 659 -13.03 -5.07 4.63
C PHE A 659 -14.15 -4.09 4.97
N ASP A 660 -13.82 -2.85 5.38
CA ASP A 660 -14.82 -1.83 5.69
C ASP A 660 -15.61 -1.44 4.44
N GLU A 661 -14.92 -1.23 3.31
CA GLU A 661 -15.52 -0.93 2.01
C GLU A 661 -16.46 -2.06 1.55
N SER A 662 -16.03 -3.31 1.75
CA SER A 662 -16.81 -4.50 1.43
C SER A 662 -18.08 -4.59 2.30
N LEU A 663 -18.01 -4.18 3.57
CA LEU A 663 -19.18 -4.14 4.46
C LEU A 663 -20.20 -3.07 4.08
N ILE A 664 -19.79 -1.93 3.51
CA ILE A 664 -20.72 -0.93 2.98
C ILE A 664 -21.54 -1.50 1.82
N LEU A 665 -20.90 -2.20 0.90
CA LEU A 665 -21.61 -2.89 -0.18
C LEU A 665 -22.55 -3.96 0.37
N LEU A 666 -22.09 -4.79 1.31
CA LEU A 666 -22.91 -5.82 1.95
C LEU A 666 -24.15 -5.19 2.61
N LYS A 667 -23.95 -4.11 3.37
CA LYS A 667 -25.01 -3.36 4.03
C LYS A 667 -26.07 -2.91 3.02
N LYS A 668 -25.62 -2.29 1.92
CA LYS A 668 -26.52 -1.77 0.89
C LYS A 668 -27.28 -2.89 0.18
N LEU A 669 -26.58 -3.95 -0.23
CA LEU A 669 -27.15 -5.08 -0.95
C LEU A 669 -28.17 -5.87 -0.12
N LEU A 670 -27.98 -5.94 1.20
CA LEU A 670 -28.88 -6.64 2.11
C LEU A 670 -29.92 -5.74 2.79
N CYS A 671 -29.94 -4.44 2.49
CA CYS A 671 -30.79 -3.46 3.17
C CYS A 671 -30.59 -3.44 4.69
N TRP A 672 -29.34 -3.52 5.15
CA TRP A 672 -28.97 -3.49 6.56
C TRP A 672 -28.68 -2.08 7.06
N THR A 673 -28.73 -1.92 8.39
CA THR A 673 -28.31 -0.69 9.08
C THR A 673 -26.79 -0.66 9.27
N PHE A 674 -26.23 0.49 9.68
CA PHE A 674 -24.81 0.56 10.04
C PHE A 674 -24.49 -0.26 11.30
N GLU A 675 -25.43 -0.36 12.24
CA GLU A 675 -25.27 -1.16 13.46
C GLU A 675 -25.16 -2.66 13.15
N ASP A 676 -25.92 -3.13 12.16
CA ASP A 676 -25.90 -4.52 11.71
C ASP A 676 -24.51 -4.97 11.22
N ILE A 677 -23.66 -4.06 10.72
CA ILE A 677 -22.31 -4.37 10.21
C ILE A 677 -21.16 -4.02 11.17
N LEU A 678 -21.44 -3.58 12.40
CA LEU A 678 -20.40 -3.28 13.40
C LEU A 678 -19.57 -4.52 13.76
N TYR A 679 -18.28 -4.35 14.05
CA TYR A 679 -17.42 -5.47 14.39
C TYR A 679 -16.24 -5.07 15.28
N VAL A 680 -15.63 -6.05 15.93
CA VAL A 680 -14.39 -5.86 16.70
C VAL A 680 -13.26 -6.58 15.98
N LYS A 681 -12.09 -5.94 15.86
CA LYS A 681 -10.88 -6.54 15.26
C LYS A 681 -10.27 -7.57 16.21
N ARG A 682 -10.85 -8.76 16.28
CA ARG A 682 -10.48 -9.85 17.21
C ARG A 682 -9.13 -10.53 16.93
N ARG A 683 -8.43 -10.16 15.85
CA ARG A 683 -7.18 -10.83 15.44
C ARG A 683 -6.11 -9.83 15.01
N ILE A 684 -5.30 -9.40 15.96
CA ILE A 684 -3.98 -8.84 15.71
C ILE A 684 -3.01 -9.97 16.02
N GLN A 685 -2.62 -10.75 15.01
CA GLN A 685 -1.48 -11.65 15.21
C GLN A 685 -0.26 -10.77 15.51
N PRO A 686 0.43 -10.96 16.65
CA PRO A 686 1.74 -10.35 16.85
C PRO A 686 2.64 -10.98 15.79
N SER A 687 2.94 -10.21 14.73
CA SER A 687 3.74 -10.63 13.58
C SER A 687 3.36 -12.00 13.01
N THR A 688 2.60 -12.06 11.90
CA THR A 688 2.96 -13.09 10.91
C THR A 688 4.46 -12.93 10.67
N GLN A 689 5.28 -13.95 10.96
CA GLN A 689 6.72 -13.85 10.73
C GLN A 689 6.90 -13.39 9.29
N SER A 690 7.33 -12.14 9.14
CA SER A 690 7.18 -11.42 7.90
C SER A 690 8.32 -11.83 6.99
N ILE A 691 7.98 -12.65 6.00
CA ILE A 691 8.89 -12.93 4.90
C ILE A 691 9.07 -11.62 4.12
N HIS A 692 10.27 -11.06 4.20
CA HIS A 692 10.62 -9.80 3.53
C HIS A 692 11.37 -10.02 2.23
N ALA A 693 11.93 -11.21 2.01
CA ALA A 693 12.69 -11.51 0.81
C ALA A 693 11.77 -11.58 -0.40
N GLN A 694 11.99 -10.67 -1.35
CA GLN A 694 11.13 -10.55 -2.53
C GLN A 694 11.11 -11.80 -3.40
N SER A 695 12.24 -12.50 -3.54
CA SER A 695 12.30 -13.76 -4.30
C SER A 695 11.44 -14.85 -3.67
N THR A 696 11.33 -14.85 -2.35
CA THR A 696 10.44 -15.78 -1.63
C THR A 696 8.99 -15.41 -1.90
N LEU A 697 8.62 -14.13 -1.82
CA LEU A 697 7.27 -13.65 -2.12
C LEU A 697 6.85 -13.94 -3.57
N ALA A 698 7.75 -13.76 -4.55
CA ALA A 698 7.46 -14.07 -5.95
C ALA A 698 7.24 -15.57 -6.18
N ARG A 699 8.03 -16.42 -5.52
CA ARG A 699 7.84 -17.89 -5.55
C ARG A 699 6.51 -18.30 -4.93
N LEU A 700 6.12 -17.66 -3.81
CA LEU A 700 4.83 -17.89 -3.17
C LEU A 700 3.66 -17.45 -4.04
N ALA A 701 3.79 -16.30 -4.72
CA ALA A 701 2.78 -15.83 -5.68
C ALA A 701 2.61 -16.81 -6.84
N LYS A 702 3.72 -17.29 -7.42
CA LYS A 702 3.70 -18.32 -8.47
C LYS A 702 3.10 -19.63 -7.96
N HIS A 703 3.41 -20.02 -6.74
CA HIS A 703 2.84 -21.22 -6.10
C HIS A 703 1.32 -21.11 -5.97
N ASN A 704 0.79 -19.96 -5.56
CA ASN A 704 -0.64 -19.68 -5.43
C ASN A 704 -1.28 -18.98 -6.65
N HIS A 705 -0.79 -19.26 -7.86
CA HIS A 705 -1.25 -18.58 -9.08
C HIS A 705 -2.78 -18.63 -9.28
N ALA A 706 -3.43 -19.78 -9.01
CA ALA A 706 -4.87 -19.91 -9.22
C ALA A 706 -5.70 -19.08 -8.23
N ASP A 707 -5.27 -18.99 -6.97
CA ASP A 707 -5.85 -18.05 -5.99
C ASP A 707 -5.55 -16.59 -6.38
N GLY A 708 -4.42 -16.33 -7.04
CA GLY A 708 -4.09 -15.03 -7.66
C GLY A 708 -5.13 -14.61 -8.69
N LEU A 709 -5.40 -15.47 -9.68
CA LEU A 709 -6.42 -15.24 -10.69
C LEU A 709 -7.82 -15.00 -10.08
N LEU A 710 -8.17 -15.78 -9.05
CA LEU A 710 -9.42 -15.64 -8.32
C LEU A 710 -9.52 -14.28 -7.62
N TYR A 711 -8.49 -13.91 -6.86
CA TYR A 711 -8.44 -12.66 -6.11
C TYR A 711 -8.49 -11.45 -7.05
N ASP A 712 -7.71 -11.47 -8.13
CA ASP A 712 -7.64 -10.36 -9.08
C ASP A 712 -8.98 -10.12 -9.78
N HIS A 713 -9.70 -11.18 -10.16
CA HIS A 713 -11.05 -11.07 -10.73
C HIS A 713 -11.99 -10.40 -9.73
N PHE A 714 -12.13 -10.96 -8.53
CA PHE A 714 -13.13 -10.47 -7.59
C PHE A 714 -12.77 -9.12 -6.96
N ASN A 715 -11.49 -8.79 -6.82
CA ASN A 715 -11.09 -7.44 -6.43
C ASN A 715 -11.49 -6.40 -7.49
N LYS A 716 -11.35 -6.71 -8.80
CA LYS A 716 -11.88 -5.85 -9.86
C LYS A 716 -13.40 -5.71 -9.76
N THR A 717 -14.14 -6.80 -9.54
CA THR A 717 -15.61 -6.74 -9.38
C THR A 717 -16.03 -5.93 -8.15
N LEU A 718 -15.30 -6.01 -7.03
CA LEU A 718 -15.57 -5.21 -5.84
C LEU A 718 -15.46 -3.72 -6.17
N TRP A 719 -14.37 -3.32 -6.81
CA TRP A 719 -14.16 -1.91 -7.18
C TRP A 719 -15.15 -1.42 -8.23
N ALA A 720 -15.57 -2.27 -9.17
CA ALA A 720 -16.66 -1.94 -10.09
C ALA A 720 -17.96 -1.65 -9.32
N LYS A 721 -18.31 -2.51 -8.35
CA LYS A 721 -19.48 -2.29 -7.47
C LYS A 721 -19.35 -1.02 -6.60
N ILE A 722 -18.15 -0.69 -6.12
CA ILE A 722 -17.93 0.58 -5.38
C ILE A 722 -18.13 1.78 -6.30
N THR A 723 -17.57 1.75 -7.51
CA THR A 723 -17.73 2.84 -8.49
C THR A 723 -19.20 3.04 -8.85
N GLU A 724 -19.94 1.96 -9.05
CA GLU A 724 -21.35 2.03 -9.43
C GLU A 724 -22.28 2.39 -8.26
N TYR A 725 -21.88 2.15 -6.99
CA TYR A 725 -22.58 2.67 -5.81
C TYR A 725 -22.81 4.18 -5.89
N GLY A 726 -21.84 4.89 -6.48
CA GLY A 726 -21.87 6.32 -6.67
C GLY A 726 -21.23 7.12 -5.53
N PRO A 727 -21.30 8.47 -5.59
CA PRO A 727 -20.51 9.36 -4.75
C PRO A 727 -20.83 9.27 -3.24
N SER A 728 -22.03 8.83 -2.86
CA SER A 728 -22.43 8.66 -1.46
C SER A 728 -21.70 7.51 -0.75
N PHE A 729 -21.03 6.61 -1.48
CA PHE A 729 -20.29 5.50 -0.91
C PHE A 729 -19.29 5.94 0.16
N TYR A 730 -18.51 6.99 -0.13
CA TYR A 730 -17.45 7.45 0.78
C TYR A 730 -18.01 8.18 2.01
N GLU A 731 -19.19 8.79 1.90
CA GLU A 731 -19.92 9.36 3.03
C GLU A 731 -20.44 8.25 3.96
N ASP A 732 -21.04 7.19 3.39
CA ASP A 732 -21.47 6.00 4.12
C ASP A 732 -20.28 5.31 4.80
N LEU A 733 -19.15 5.18 4.09
CA LEU A 733 -17.92 4.61 4.64
C LEU A 733 -17.36 5.44 5.80
N LYS A 734 -17.36 6.77 5.68
CA LYS A 734 -16.93 7.68 6.75
C LYS A 734 -17.84 7.55 7.97
N THR A 735 -19.16 7.55 7.74
CA THR A 735 -20.19 7.39 8.77
C THR A 735 -20.01 6.07 9.51
N PHE A 736 -19.86 4.96 8.78
CA PHE A 736 -19.61 3.65 9.35
C PHE A 736 -18.34 3.61 10.19
N ARG A 737 -17.22 4.12 9.69
CA ARG A 737 -15.94 4.14 10.42
C ARG A 737 -16.01 4.98 11.69
N SER A 738 -16.75 6.09 11.66
CA SER A 738 -17.01 6.90 12.85
C SER A 738 -17.83 6.14 13.88
N LEU A 739 -18.93 5.51 13.45
CA LEU A 739 -19.77 4.70 14.34
C LEU A 739 -18.99 3.54 14.95
N LEU A 740 -18.22 2.81 14.14
CA LEU A 740 -17.37 1.71 14.58
C LEU A 740 -16.37 2.15 15.66
N ASN A 741 -15.73 3.29 15.48
CA ASN A 741 -14.78 3.83 16.46
C ASN A 741 -15.47 4.25 17.76
N ASN A 742 -16.63 4.89 17.67
CA ASN A 742 -17.41 5.29 18.84
C ASN A 742 -17.87 4.06 19.63
N THR A 743 -18.48 3.07 18.96
CA THR A 743 -18.87 1.80 19.59
C THR A 743 -17.68 1.12 20.25
N LEU A 744 -16.49 1.11 19.64
CA LEU A 744 -15.31 0.51 20.27
C LEU A 744 -14.89 1.27 21.54
N ASN A 745 -14.92 2.60 21.53
CA ASN A 745 -14.58 3.41 22.70
C ASN A 745 -15.60 3.24 23.83
N ASP A 746 -16.89 3.16 23.49
CA ASP A 746 -17.99 3.07 24.46
C ASP A 746 -18.10 1.66 25.06
N CYS A 747 -17.78 0.63 24.27
CA CYS A 747 -17.98 -0.75 24.69
C CYS A 747 -16.75 -1.41 25.33
N VAL A 748 -15.53 -0.89 25.11
CA VAL A 748 -14.28 -1.57 25.51
C VAL A 748 -13.52 -0.77 26.58
N LYS A 749 -13.34 -1.35 27.78
CA LYS A 749 -12.51 -0.76 28.85
C LYS A 749 -11.03 -1.13 28.78
N GLY A 750 -10.69 -2.17 28.02
CA GLY A 750 -9.31 -2.63 27.86
C GLY A 750 -9.20 -3.83 26.94
N GLN A 751 -7.99 -4.33 26.79
CA GLN A 751 -7.72 -5.53 26.01
C GLN A 751 -6.71 -6.40 26.76
N LYS A 752 -6.90 -7.72 26.69
CA LYS A 752 -5.95 -8.71 27.23
C LYS A 752 -5.47 -9.63 26.13
N GLU A 753 -4.19 -9.96 26.17
CA GLU A 753 -3.64 -11.01 25.32
C GLU A 753 -3.89 -12.36 25.98
N VAL A 754 -4.61 -13.25 25.29
CA VAL A 754 -4.92 -14.60 25.76
C VAL A 754 -4.22 -15.59 24.84
N LYS A 755 -3.45 -16.49 25.44
CA LYS A 755 -2.84 -17.60 24.71
C LYS A 755 -3.87 -18.72 24.55
N ILE A 756 -4.31 -18.97 23.32
CA ILE A 756 -5.16 -20.11 22.97
C ILE A 756 -4.32 -21.04 22.10
N SER A 757 -3.93 -22.19 22.65
CA SER A 757 -2.96 -23.11 22.02
C SER A 757 -1.60 -22.41 21.74
N GLN A 758 -0.99 -22.61 20.56
CA GLN A 758 0.25 -21.95 20.14
C GLN A 758 0.05 -20.47 19.71
N HIS A 759 -1.17 -19.95 19.78
CA HIS A 759 -1.54 -18.65 19.22
C HIS A 759 -1.89 -17.64 20.32
N ARG A 760 -1.48 -16.38 20.11
CA ARG A 760 -1.89 -15.25 20.95
C ARG A 760 -3.06 -14.53 20.30
N ASN A 761 -4.15 -14.38 21.05
CA ASN A 761 -5.36 -13.68 20.63
C ASN A 761 -5.57 -12.45 21.52
N ILE A 762 -6.08 -11.37 20.93
CA ILE A 762 -6.53 -10.21 21.72
C ILE A 762 -8.00 -10.39 22.04
N VAL A 763 -8.30 -10.38 23.33
CA VAL A 763 -9.67 -10.38 23.85
C VAL A 763 -9.95 -9.00 24.40
N PHE A 764 -10.99 -8.36 23.86
CA PHE A 764 -11.45 -7.06 24.35
C PHE A 764 -12.28 -7.26 25.61
N LEU A 765 -11.98 -6.47 26.64
CA LEU A 765 -12.69 -6.47 27.90
C LEU A 765 -13.85 -5.47 27.78
N PRO A 766 -15.11 -5.93 27.94
CA PRO A 766 -16.25 -5.02 27.91
C PRO A 766 -16.20 -4.06 29.10
N VAL A 767 -16.78 -2.87 28.93
CA VAL A 767 -17.07 -1.94 30.04
C VAL A 767 -17.96 -2.59 31.10
N ASP A 768 -17.99 -2.02 32.31
CA ASP A 768 -18.88 -2.50 33.36
C ASP A 768 -20.34 -2.17 32.98
N ASN A 769 -21.23 -3.18 33.06
CA ASN A 769 -22.62 -3.11 32.59
C ASN A 769 -22.76 -2.69 31.11
N PRO A 770 -22.23 -3.48 30.17
CA PRO A 770 -22.27 -3.14 28.75
C PRO A 770 -23.72 -3.10 28.25
N SER A 771 -24.02 -2.18 27.32
CA SER A 771 -25.29 -2.20 26.60
C SER A 771 -25.47 -3.53 25.84
N PRO A 772 -26.70 -3.95 25.49
CA PRO A 772 -26.92 -5.16 24.70
C PRO A 772 -26.11 -5.16 23.40
N LEU A 773 -26.05 -4.02 22.71
CA LEU A 773 -25.23 -3.86 21.50
C LEU A 773 -23.73 -4.08 21.80
N CYS A 774 -23.22 -3.51 22.90
CA CYS A 774 -21.83 -3.71 23.31
C CYS A 774 -21.52 -5.17 23.64
N HIS A 775 -22.43 -5.83 24.36
CA HIS A 775 -22.32 -7.24 24.69
C HIS A 775 -22.25 -8.09 23.41
N ASP A 776 -23.16 -7.87 22.47
CA ASP A 776 -23.26 -8.66 21.23
C ASP A 776 -22.10 -8.41 20.27
N VAL A 777 -21.59 -7.17 20.21
CA VAL A 777 -20.43 -6.79 19.40
C VAL A 777 -19.14 -7.40 19.96
N ILE A 778 -18.97 -7.42 21.29
CA ILE A 778 -17.73 -7.90 21.94
C ILE A 778 -17.71 -9.42 22.10
N ASP A 779 -18.80 -10.05 22.52
CA ASP A 779 -18.88 -11.47 22.84
C ASP A 779 -19.66 -12.30 21.80
N ALA A 780 -19.02 -12.59 20.67
CA ALA A 780 -19.63 -13.51 19.69
C ALA A 780 -19.67 -14.96 20.17
N GLY A 781 -18.95 -15.33 21.24
CA GLY A 781 -19.05 -16.66 21.82
C GLY A 781 -20.43 -16.87 22.43
N ALA A 782 -20.90 -15.88 23.21
CA ALA A 782 -22.25 -15.85 23.77
C ALA A 782 -23.33 -15.91 22.68
N ILE A 783 -23.17 -15.16 21.58
CA ILE A 783 -24.10 -15.21 20.44
C ILE A 783 -24.19 -16.62 19.84
N VAL A 784 -23.04 -17.29 19.61
CA VAL A 784 -23.02 -18.65 19.07
C VAL A 784 -23.71 -19.62 20.02
N GLN A 785 -23.46 -19.54 21.33
CA GLN A 785 -24.15 -20.37 22.33
C GLN A 785 -25.65 -20.10 22.35
N GLY A 786 -26.07 -18.84 22.24
CA GLY A 786 -27.47 -18.44 22.15
C GLY A 786 -28.17 -19.04 20.93
N ILE A 787 -27.54 -18.97 19.75
CA ILE A 787 -28.06 -19.60 18.53
C ILE A 787 -28.25 -21.12 18.74
N ARG A 788 -27.22 -21.80 19.27
CA ARG A 788 -27.25 -23.24 19.54
C ARG A 788 -28.42 -23.61 20.48
N LYS A 789 -28.57 -22.89 21.58
CA LYS A 789 -29.66 -23.12 22.55
C LYS A 789 -31.04 -22.95 21.90
N ARG A 790 -31.22 -21.95 21.04
CA ARG A 790 -32.49 -21.73 20.31
C ARG A 790 -32.81 -22.83 19.30
N GLN A 791 -31.80 -23.52 18.79
CA GLN A 791 -31.93 -24.66 17.88
C GLN A 791 -31.81 -26.02 18.60
N GLY A 792 -32.05 -26.07 19.91
CA GLY A 792 -32.19 -27.33 20.66
C GLY A 792 -30.87 -28.08 20.93
N ALA A 793 -29.74 -27.36 20.99
CA ALA A 793 -28.44 -27.92 21.35
C ALA A 793 -28.24 -28.19 22.84
#